data_AF-A0A2K8KH37-F1
#
_entry.id   AF-A0A2K8KH37-F1
#
_cell.length_a   1.000
_cell.length_b   1.000
_cell.length_c   1.000
_cell.angle_alpha   90.00
_cell.angle_beta   90.00
_cell.angle_gamma   90.00
#
_symmetry.space_group_name_H-M   'P 1'
#
loop_
_entity.id
_entity.type
_entity.pdbx_description
1 polymer ?
#
loop_
_entity_poly.entity_id
_entity_poly.type
_entity_poly.pdbx_seq_one_letter_code
_entity_poly.pdbx_strand_id
1 'polypeptide(L)'
;MLKRKWNKLTSRDVFKVNDHYTKPPSKIFAWTLITVAVTMAIFGFIFINANWVEFFSSFNQLGETIKKMLSWNFKNYATPNSFGDTFFAKAFTSLKTTIIMSFAGTILGVAMAIPVAMLSSNNIIHNRTVNNIFKTLLAVLRTLPAFTFALILIGYFGQTTLSVTIAVAIFTFAITGKLFLERIEHVNFKIYAAIQATGASKPRAFRTAVVPQISHNILSITFYSLETNVRYIAIVGGMSSVGLGELIQNNINLQNWDKAGFLLFLLILVVLILELLIYVIKKFILKDRDFILDKSEQDEILNKVKRQLAKNNLNFYISNTIKVNFNFKKKSLREKFKLWSKQREAVKSFKQEHKQKLKLDKDSFLAIKKQELDYKKWFVYNQTISQDVRLDKIYLTNFNVEVEEMKSRMYLATKQEMQSQHEKFLQSLTVEKVYKKAPLKWIKRAIFYSLIFALFVYSVSLIDYNLETEDVIASTNKNLASIFKISWASIFSKTDIAPYSVVYLLFETLSIAIVGTFLGAILAFILGLLSSETIVNVYVAKIFVTITSMFRAIPTYIYAIIFVSLVGLGPFNGAIALAMGTTGMLTKYNRELFEDVNFKIVTQLQATGLNAWERFRYGIMPQTTSGLVSYVIYRFDINFKEVVSLGIVGAGTMGYLLNTYFGDHYFAEFGALLFGIMIFTLFVETVSTTIRNKINLGVNPKFMDNLILFIKNKNWIVYKANAEIIAYPVKLNYDESRALYAYTNQQLFILVKKLQKTERLSYKTAYVRGYCAYFKLDLMTYAELKTWEKNKILKYKIQRKDYLSSLKQKYQQELQSLQQNLHKKLSETSDKTEVKSLKNEFKKTKKNSTRILKYMKSNLSL
;
A
#
# COMPACT_ATOMS: atom_id res chain seq x y z
N MET A 1 -14.66 -22.04 24.18
CA MET A 1 -13.53 -21.15 23.82
C MET A 1 -13.52 -20.73 22.35
N LEU A 2 -13.63 -21.65 21.38
CA LEU A 2 -13.62 -21.35 19.93
C LEU A 2 -14.71 -20.35 19.52
N LYS A 3 -15.98 -20.55 19.92
CA LYS A 3 -17.09 -19.62 19.65
C LYS A 3 -16.79 -18.17 20.09
N ARG A 4 -16.10 -17.97 21.23
CA ARG A 4 -15.69 -16.64 21.71
C ARG A 4 -14.64 -15.97 20.81
N LYS A 5 -13.66 -16.74 20.31
CA LYS A 5 -12.66 -16.25 19.36
C LYS A 5 -13.29 -15.89 18.00
N TRP A 6 -14.23 -16.70 17.52
CA TRP A 6 -14.99 -16.44 16.29
C TRP A 6 -15.86 -15.19 16.40
N ASN A 7 -16.53 -14.97 17.53
CA ASN A 7 -17.34 -13.77 17.75
C ASN A 7 -16.48 -12.49 17.73
N LYS A 8 -15.24 -12.53 18.26
CA LYS A 8 -14.28 -11.41 18.23
C LYS A 8 -13.88 -10.99 16.81
N LEU A 9 -13.94 -11.89 15.82
CA LEU A 9 -13.70 -11.52 14.42
C LEU A 9 -14.84 -10.65 13.89
N THR A 10 -16.09 -10.93 14.29
CA THR A 10 -17.29 -10.20 13.86
C THR A 10 -17.60 -8.91 14.64
N SER A 11 -16.92 -8.62 15.77
CA SER A 11 -17.13 -7.34 16.46
C SER A 11 -16.50 -6.20 15.68
N ARG A 12 -17.26 -5.11 15.57
CA ARG A 12 -16.73 -3.79 15.32
C ARG A 12 -16.45 -3.19 16.69
N ASP A 13 -15.22 -3.29 17.16
CA ASP A 13 -14.81 -2.53 18.35
C ASP A 13 -14.68 -1.08 17.86
N VAL A 14 -15.71 -0.27 18.08
CA VAL A 14 -15.78 1.13 17.65
C VAL A 14 -15.36 1.98 18.85
N PHE A 15 -14.35 2.83 18.69
CA PHE A 15 -14.03 3.81 19.73
C PHE A 15 -14.82 5.09 19.45
N LYS A 16 -15.53 5.59 20.47
CA LYS A 16 -16.16 6.90 20.46
C LYS A 16 -15.10 7.93 20.83
N VAL A 17 -14.84 8.90 19.94
CA VAL A 17 -14.02 10.08 20.20
C VAL A 17 -14.94 11.28 20.03
N ASN A 18 -15.31 11.93 21.13
CA ASN A 18 -16.37 12.96 21.16
C ASN A 18 -17.67 12.40 20.54
N ASP A 19 -18.33 13.12 19.63
CA ASP A 19 -19.54 12.64 18.91
C ASP A 19 -19.25 11.77 17.68
N HIS A 20 -17.98 11.43 17.43
CA HIS A 20 -17.59 10.68 16.24
C HIS A 20 -17.19 9.24 16.60
N TYR A 21 -17.82 8.28 15.94
CA TYR A 21 -17.47 6.87 16.01
C TYR A 21 -16.40 6.56 14.95
N THR A 22 -15.22 6.11 15.38
CA THR A 22 -14.19 5.61 14.45
C THR A 22 -14.67 4.31 13.81
N LYS A 23 -14.70 4.22 12.47
CA LYS A 23 -15.04 2.97 11.77
C LYS A 23 -13.76 2.19 11.44
N PRO A 24 -13.31 1.22 12.25
CA PRO A 24 -12.25 0.33 11.79
C PRO A 24 -12.81 -0.63 10.73
N PRO A 25 -12.01 -1.00 9.71
CA PRO A 25 -12.36 -2.12 8.85
C PRO A 25 -12.57 -3.37 9.72
N SER A 26 -13.56 -4.19 9.37
CA SER A 26 -13.85 -5.38 10.16
C SER A 26 -12.62 -6.29 10.18
N LYS A 27 -12.24 -6.81 11.35
CA LYS A 27 -11.12 -7.77 11.47
C LYS A 27 -11.29 -8.92 10.47
N ILE A 28 -12.52 -9.34 10.22
CA ILE A 28 -12.86 -10.34 9.18
C ILE A 28 -12.35 -9.93 7.81
N PHE A 29 -12.58 -8.69 7.34
CA PHE A 29 -12.15 -8.29 6.01
C PHE A 29 -10.62 -8.38 5.84
N ALA A 30 -9.87 -7.94 6.84
CA ALA A 30 -8.41 -8.08 6.84
C ALA A 30 -7.98 -9.55 6.84
N TRP A 31 -8.58 -10.39 7.70
CA TRP A 31 -8.29 -11.83 7.72
C TRP A 31 -8.67 -12.53 6.43
N THR A 32 -9.80 -12.20 5.81
CA THR A 32 -10.20 -12.77 4.52
C THR A 32 -9.22 -12.39 3.41
N LEU A 33 -8.70 -11.16 3.44
CA LEU A 33 -7.73 -10.72 2.45
C LEU A 33 -6.40 -11.45 2.61
N ILE A 34 -5.94 -11.63 3.85
CA ILE A 34 -4.73 -12.42 4.16
C ILE A 34 -4.94 -13.88 3.74
N THR A 35 -6.08 -14.50 4.08
CA THR A 35 -6.33 -15.89 3.70
C THR A 35 -6.41 -16.05 2.20
N VAL A 36 -7.09 -15.15 1.49
CA VAL A 36 -7.16 -15.17 0.03
C VAL A 36 -5.77 -15.03 -0.58
N ALA A 37 -4.98 -14.05 -0.11
CA ALA A 37 -3.60 -13.86 -0.59
C ALA A 37 -2.73 -15.11 -0.37
N VAL A 38 -2.79 -15.73 0.81
CA VAL A 38 -2.04 -16.96 1.11
C VAL A 38 -2.52 -18.13 0.26
N THR A 39 -3.83 -18.31 0.09
CA THR A 39 -4.37 -19.38 -0.77
C THR A 39 -4.00 -19.19 -2.23
N MET A 40 -4.03 -17.95 -2.72
CA MET A 40 -3.61 -17.61 -4.08
C MET A 40 -2.10 -17.83 -4.27
N ALA A 41 -1.28 -17.52 -3.27
CA ALA A 41 0.16 -17.80 -3.31
C ALA A 41 0.44 -19.30 -3.34
N ILE A 42 -0.22 -20.09 -2.48
CA ILE A 42 -0.09 -21.56 -2.49
C ILE A 42 -0.51 -22.13 -3.85
N PHE A 43 -1.67 -21.70 -4.37
CA PHE A 43 -2.11 -22.09 -5.70
C PHE A 43 -1.08 -21.72 -6.78
N GLY A 44 -0.53 -20.50 -6.73
CA GLY A 44 0.48 -20.05 -7.68
C GLY A 44 1.77 -20.87 -7.61
N PHE A 45 2.23 -21.25 -6.41
CA PHE A 45 3.39 -22.14 -6.25
C PHE A 45 3.16 -23.53 -6.84
N ILE A 46 1.96 -24.08 -6.66
CA ILE A 46 1.57 -25.37 -7.23
C ILE A 46 1.48 -25.27 -8.76
N PHE A 47 0.85 -24.20 -9.28
CA PHE A 47 0.63 -24.02 -10.71
C PHE A 47 1.93 -23.85 -11.50
N ILE A 48 2.89 -23.11 -10.95
CA ILE A 48 4.20 -22.83 -11.58
C ILE A 48 5.15 -24.03 -11.49
N ASN A 49 4.76 -25.12 -10.79
CA ASN A 49 5.60 -26.27 -10.48
C ASN A 49 6.95 -25.85 -9.86
N ALA A 50 6.88 -25.12 -8.75
CA ALA A 50 8.05 -24.50 -8.12
C ALA A 50 9.13 -25.53 -7.71
N ASN A 51 10.23 -25.59 -8.47
CA ASN A 51 11.34 -26.51 -8.22
C ASN A 51 12.39 -25.92 -7.26
N TRP A 52 12.02 -25.82 -5.98
CA TRP A 52 12.91 -25.27 -4.95
C TRP A 52 14.21 -26.07 -4.78
N VAL A 53 14.17 -27.39 -5.00
CA VAL A 53 15.35 -28.25 -4.85
C VAL A 53 16.40 -27.88 -5.89
N GLU A 54 16.00 -27.82 -7.16
CA GLU A 54 16.87 -27.41 -8.26
C GLU A 54 17.41 -25.99 -8.04
N PHE A 55 16.53 -25.04 -7.68
CA PHE A 55 16.95 -23.67 -7.40
C PHE A 55 18.01 -23.55 -6.31
N PHE A 56 17.81 -24.20 -5.15
CA PHE A 56 18.80 -24.18 -4.07
C PHE A 56 20.07 -24.97 -4.42
N SER A 57 19.96 -26.03 -5.22
CA SER A 57 21.12 -26.79 -5.70
C SER A 57 22.02 -25.97 -6.64
N SER A 58 21.43 -25.08 -7.44
CA SER A 58 22.16 -24.19 -8.34
C SER A 58 22.84 -23.00 -7.65
N PHE A 59 22.78 -22.86 -6.32
CA PHE A 59 23.42 -21.72 -5.61
C PHE A 59 24.94 -21.70 -5.76
N ASN A 60 25.58 -22.87 -5.87
CA ASN A 60 27.02 -22.93 -6.11
C ASN A 60 27.36 -22.35 -7.49
N GLN A 61 26.62 -22.76 -8.53
CA GLN A 61 26.76 -22.24 -9.88
C GLN A 61 26.39 -20.74 -9.96
N LEU A 62 25.41 -20.29 -9.17
CA LEU A 62 25.06 -18.88 -9.01
C LEU A 62 26.26 -18.10 -8.49
N GLY A 63 26.91 -18.60 -7.43
CA GLY A 63 28.11 -18.00 -6.86
C GLY A 63 29.25 -17.90 -7.87
N GLU A 64 29.49 -18.95 -8.65
CA GLU A 64 30.51 -18.96 -9.72
C GLU A 64 30.16 -18.01 -10.86
N THR A 65 28.90 -17.98 -11.29
CA THR A 65 28.44 -17.10 -12.39
C THR A 65 28.53 -15.64 -11.97
N ILE A 66 28.12 -15.30 -10.73
CA ILE A 66 28.31 -13.96 -10.17
C ILE A 66 29.80 -13.63 -10.08
N LYS A 67 30.66 -14.57 -9.68
CA LYS A 67 32.11 -14.37 -9.66
C LYS A 67 32.65 -14.06 -11.06
N LYS A 68 32.20 -14.77 -12.10
CA LYS A 68 32.53 -14.50 -13.50
C LYS A 68 31.99 -13.14 -13.97
N MET A 69 30.78 -12.78 -13.56
CA MET A 69 30.19 -11.46 -13.85
C MET A 69 30.95 -10.31 -13.18
N LEU A 70 31.62 -10.54 -12.05
CA LEU A 70 32.41 -9.54 -11.34
C LEU A 70 33.90 -9.56 -11.74
N SER A 71 34.37 -10.58 -12.46
CA SER A 71 35.75 -10.67 -12.94
C SER A 71 35.94 -9.92 -14.26
N TRP A 72 36.04 -8.59 -14.19
CA TRP A 72 36.17 -7.75 -15.38
C TRP A 72 37.60 -7.71 -15.90
N ASN A 73 37.81 -8.19 -17.12
CA ASN A 73 39.10 -8.15 -17.79
C ASN A 73 39.24 -6.88 -18.65
N PHE A 74 39.63 -5.78 -18.02
CA PHE A 74 39.81 -4.48 -18.69
C PHE A 74 40.76 -4.53 -19.89
N LYS A 75 41.76 -5.43 -19.89
CA LYS A 75 42.71 -5.59 -21.00
C LYS A 75 42.01 -6.15 -22.24
N ASN A 76 41.21 -7.22 -22.08
CA ASN A 76 40.40 -7.81 -23.16
C ASN A 76 39.33 -6.83 -23.68
N TYR A 77 38.90 -5.88 -22.86
CA TYR A 77 37.88 -4.91 -23.27
C TYR A 77 38.45 -3.76 -24.11
N ALA A 78 39.73 -3.45 -23.91
CA ALA A 78 40.47 -2.43 -24.64
C ALA A 78 41.13 -2.97 -25.92
N THR A 79 41.29 -4.29 -26.06
CA THR A 79 41.81 -4.88 -27.30
C THR A 79 40.79 -4.72 -28.43
N PRO A 80 41.18 -4.13 -29.58
CA PRO A 80 40.32 -4.04 -30.75
C PRO A 80 39.96 -5.44 -31.27
N ASN A 81 38.72 -5.60 -31.71
CA ASN A 81 38.30 -6.78 -32.46
C ASN A 81 38.85 -6.73 -33.90
N SER A 82 38.53 -7.72 -34.73
CA SER A 82 38.94 -7.81 -36.14
C SER A 82 38.53 -6.60 -37.00
N PHE A 83 37.59 -5.77 -36.52
CA PHE A 83 37.10 -4.57 -37.20
C PHE A 83 37.63 -3.26 -36.59
N GLY A 84 38.54 -3.33 -35.62
CA GLY A 84 39.12 -2.15 -34.96
C GLY A 84 38.29 -1.58 -33.79
N ASP A 85 37.11 -2.15 -33.51
CA ASP A 85 36.24 -1.69 -32.43
C ASP A 85 36.64 -2.31 -31.09
N THR A 86 36.70 -1.48 -30.06
CA THR A 86 36.87 -1.94 -28.67
C THR A 86 35.52 -2.22 -28.02
N PHE A 87 35.49 -3.18 -27.09
CA PHE A 87 34.28 -3.45 -26.32
C PHE A 87 33.84 -2.22 -25.51
N PHE A 88 34.79 -1.45 -24.96
CA PHE A 88 34.47 -0.19 -24.27
C PHE A 88 33.75 0.80 -25.18
N ALA A 89 34.26 1.03 -26.39
CA ALA A 89 33.61 1.94 -27.33
C ALA A 89 32.16 1.50 -27.62
N LYS A 90 31.94 0.21 -27.89
CA LYS A 90 30.59 -0.32 -28.13
C LYS A 90 29.68 -0.19 -26.90
N ALA A 91 30.21 -0.48 -25.70
CA ALA A 91 29.46 -0.40 -24.45
C ALA A 91 29.03 1.05 -24.12
N PHE A 92 29.95 2.02 -24.19
CA PHE A 92 29.63 3.42 -23.91
C PHE A 92 28.76 4.07 -24.99
N THR A 93 28.94 3.72 -26.26
CA THR A 93 28.04 4.17 -27.33
C THR A 93 26.63 3.63 -27.13
N SER A 94 26.49 2.35 -26.78
CA SER A 94 25.19 1.73 -26.51
C SER A 94 24.53 2.26 -25.24
N LEU A 95 25.32 2.66 -24.24
CA LEU A 95 24.82 3.39 -23.08
C LEU A 95 24.29 4.76 -23.47
N LYS A 96 25.07 5.51 -24.26
CA LYS A 96 24.71 6.85 -24.73
C LYS A 96 23.39 6.79 -25.51
N THR A 97 23.23 5.86 -26.45
CA THR A 97 21.97 5.68 -27.20
C THR A 97 20.81 5.33 -26.28
N THR A 98 21.02 4.44 -25.29
CA THR A 98 20.00 4.11 -24.28
C THR A 98 19.53 5.32 -23.49
N ILE A 99 20.46 6.19 -23.06
CA ILE A 99 20.12 7.43 -22.34
C ILE A 99 19.37 8.41 -23.26
N ILE A 100 19.81 8.57 -24.50
CA ILE A 100 19.18 9.46 -25.50
C ILE A 100 17.74 9.04 -25.80
N MET A 101 17.52 7.77 -26.14
CA MET A 101 16.19 7.23 -26.42
C MET A 101 15.28 7.37 -25.20
N SER A 102 15.82 7.12 -24.00
CA SER A 102 15.08 7.29 -22.74
C SER A 102 14.66 8.73 -22.53
N PHE A 103 15.57 9.68 -22.72
CA PHE A 103 15.30 11.09 -22.53
C PHE A 103 14.28 11.63 -23.54
N ALA A 104 14.50 11.38 -24.83
CA ALA A 104 13.60 11.78 -25.90
C ALA A 104 12.20 11.17 -25.72
N GLY A 105 12.12 9.85 -25.50
CA GLY A 105 10.86 9.15 -25.30
C GLY A 105 10.11 9.63 -24.05
N THR A 106 10.82 9.93 -22.97
CA THR A 106 10.21 10.47 -21.75
C THR A 106 9.56 11.82 -21.98
N ILE A 107 10.27 12.75 -22.62
CA ILE A 107 9.76 14.11 -22.85
C ILE A 107 8.59 14.09 -23.84
N LEU A 108 8.68 13.34 -24.93
CA LEU A 108 7.58 13.16 -25.88
C LEU A 108 6.34 12.56 -25.21
N GLY A 109 6.51 11.48 -24.45
CA GLY A 109 5.42 10.82 -23.75
C GLY A 109 4.74 11.72 -22.72
N VAL A 110 5.52 12.45 -21.90
CA VAL A 110 4.99 13.40 -20.90
C VAL A 110 4.28 14.57 -21.58
N ALA A 111 4.83 15.12 -22.66
CA ALA A 111 4.24 16.23 -23.39
C ALA A 111 2.85 15.85 -23.95
N MET A 112 2.70 14.64 -24.49
CA MET A 112 1.41 14.11 -24.94
C MET A 112 0.47 13.79 -23.76
N ALA A 113 1.01 13.36 -22.62
CA ALA A 113 0.21 12.91 -21.48
C ALA A 113 -0.54 14.04 -20.77
N ILE A 114 0.05 15.24 -20.70
CA ILE A 114 -0.57 16.41 -20.05
C ILE A 114 -1.94 16.76 -20.65
N PRO A 115 -2.09 17.01 -21.96
CA PRO A 115 -3.39 17.35 -22.55
C PRO A 115 -4.40 16.20 -22.43
N VAL A 116 -3.97 14.95 -22.64
CA VAL A 116 -4.88 13.79 -22.55
C VAL A 116 -5.34 13.53 -21.11
N ALA A 117 -4.49 13.75 -20.12
CA ALA A 117 -4.85 13.68 -18.71
C ALA A 117 -5.90 14.74 -18.34
N MET A 118 -5.77 15.95 -18.90
CA MET A 118 -6.77 17.01 -18.74
C MET A 118 -8.12 16.64 -19.37
N LEU A 119 -8.10 16.07 -20.58
CA LEU A 119 -9.30 15.59 -21.28
C LEU A 119 -9.99 14.43 -20.54
N SER A 120 -9.20 13.61 -19.85
CA SER A 120 -9.68 12.48 -19.04
C SER A 120 -10.18 12.91 -17.66
N SER A 121 -9.93 14.14 -17.20
CA SER A 121 -10.21 14.53 -15.82
C SER A 121 -11.65 14.94 -15.60
N ASN A 122 -12.32 14.29 -14.64
CA ASN A 122 -13.73 14.55 -14.29
C ASN A 122 -14.00 15.97 -13.77
N ASN A 123 -12.99 16.65 -13.25
CA ASN A 123 -13.14 18.00 -12.70
C ASN A 123 -12.93 19.12 -13.74
N ILE A 124 -12.33 18.80 -14.90
CA ILE A 124 -12.15 19.74 -16.02
C ILE A 124 -13.25 19.48 -17.06
N ILE A 125 -13.29 18.28 -17.62
CA ILE A 125 -14.23 17.90 -18.68
C ILE A 125 -15.46 17.24 -18.06
N HIS A 126 -16.59 17.95 -18.17
CA HIS A 126 -17.88 17.50 -17.64
C HIS A 126 -18.59 16.50 -18.58
N ASN A 127 -18.24 16.48 -19.87
CA ASN A 127 -18.81 15.52 -20.83
C ASN A 127 -18.27 14.11 -20.53
N ARG A 128 -19.17 13.24 -20.05
CA ARG A 128 -18.84 11.86 -19.66
C ARG A 128 -18.32 11.02 -20.81
N THR A 129 -18.77 11.25 -22.04
CA THR A 129 -18.37 10.45 -23.20
C THR A 129 -16.92 10.71 -23.56
N VAL A 130 -16.56 11.99 -23.72
CA VAL A 130 -15.17 12.40 -24.01
C VAL A 130 -14.23 11.91 -22.92
N ASN A 131 -14.62 12.14 -21.66
CA ASN A 131 -13.85 11.71 -20.49
C ASN A 131 -13.59 10.19 -20.49
N ASN A 132 -14.64 9.40 -20.70
CA ASN A 132 -14.52 7.94 -20.72
C ASN A 132 -13.72 7.43 -21.92
N ILE A 133 -13.81 8.06 -23.10
CA ILE A 133 -13.00 7.68 -24.27
C ILE A 133 -11.51 7.81 -23.95
N PHE A 134 -11.08 8.97 -23.46
CA PHE A 134 -9.66 9.18 -23.14
C PHE A 134 -9.18 8.34 -21.95
N LYS A 135 -10.04 8.09 -20.96
CA LYS A 135 -9.74 7.14 -19.86
C LYS A 135 -9.53 5.72 -20.38
N THR A 136 -10.40 5.25 -21.27
CA THR A 136 -10.29 3.92 -21.88
C THR A 136 -9.05 3.85 -22.76
N LEU A 137 -8.73 4.89 -23.54
CA LEU A 137 -7.52 4.96 -24.35
C LEU A 137 -6.26 4.80 -23.50
N LEU A 138 -6.13 5.58 -22.43
CA LEU A 138 -5.01 5.47 -21.48
C LEU A 138 -4.95 4.09 -20.83
N ALA A 139 -6.11 3.52 -20.48
CA ALA A 139 -6.17 2.20 -19.90
C ALA A 139 -5.65 1.14 -20.88
N VAL A 140 -6.17 1.11 -22.11
CA VAL A 140 -5.78 0.17 -23.18
C VAL A 140 -4.29 0.26 -23.49
N LEU A 141 -3.75 1.45 -23.77
CA LEU A 141 -2.34 1.61 -24.12
C LEU A 141 -1.39 1.18 -23.01
N ARG A 142 -1.83 1.24 -21.74
CA ARG A 142 -1.04 0.80 -20.59
C ARG A 142 -1.05 -0.72 -20.36
N THR A 143 -1.94 -1.45 -21.04
CA THR A 143 -2.01 -2.91 -20.92
C THR A 143 -0.92 -3.61 -21.73
N LEU A 144 -0.44 -2.96 -22.79
CA LEU A 144 0.59 -3.48 -23.67
C LEU A 144 1.99 -3.16 -23.12
N PRO A 145 2.89 -4.15 -23.06
CA PRO A 145 4.30 -3.91 -22.76
C PRO A 145 4.98 -3.00 -23.78
N ALA A 146 6.00 -2.25 -23.35
CA ALA A 146 6.76 -1.34 -24.22
C ALA A 146 7.39 -2.04 -25.43
N PHE A 147 7.91 -3.27 -25.26
CA PHE A 147 8.53 -4.02 -26.34
C PHE A 147 7.54 -4.44 -27.43
N THR A 148 6.26 -4.66 -27.07
CA THR A 148 5.21 -5.00 -28.03
C THR A 148 4.99 -3.85 -29.01
N PHE A 149 5.02 -2.60 -28.52
CA PHE A 149 5.01 -1.44 -29.40
C PHE A 149 6.26 -1.39 -30.27
N ALA A 150 7.44 -1.71 -29.73
CA ALA A 150 8.67 -1.75 -30.51
C ALA A 150 8.60 -2.78 -31.65
N LEU A 151 8.09 -3.99 -31.41
CA LEU A 151 7.89 -5.01 -32.44
C LEU A 151 7.04 -4.49 -33.61
N ILE A 152 5.90 -3.84 -33.31
CA ILE A 152 5.02 -3.27 -34.33
C ILE A 152 5.73 -2.12 -35.08
N LEU A 153 6.48 -1.28 -34.38
CA LEU A 153 7.16 -0.11 -34.95
C LEU A 153 8.37 -0.48 -35.83
N ILE A 154 9.00 -1.62 -35.59
CA ILE A 154 10.10 -2.13 -36.44
C ILE A 154 9.64 -2.31 -37.89
N GLY A 155 8.39 -2.71 -38.12
CA GLY A 155 7.86 -2.83 -39.48
C GLY A 155 7.67 -1.51 -40.23
N TYR A 156 7.80 -0.35 -39.55
CA TYR A 156 7.67 0.99 -40.14
C TYR A 156 9.00 1.74 -40.20
N PHE A 157 9.78 1.69 -39.11
CA PHE A 157 11.01 2.46 -38.96
C PHE A 157 12.28 1.59 -38.87
N GLY A 158 12.16 0.28 -39.06
CA GLY A 158 13.24 -0.68 -38.93
C GLY A 158 13.72 -0.89 -37.49
N GLN A 159 14.82 -1.63 -37.33
CA GLN A 159 15.52 -1.82 -36.05
C GLN A 159 16.36 -0.60 -35.69
N THR A 160 15.71 0.55 -35.53
CA THR A 160 16.35 1.85 -35.29
C THR A 160 16.08 2.40 -33.90
N THR A 161 16.88 3.39 -33.50
CA THR A 161 16.67 4.16 -32.26
C THR A 161 15.32 4.90 -32.24
N LEU A 162 14.74 5.21 -33.42
CA LEU A 162 13.42 5.83 -33.54
C LEU A 162 12.29 4.89 -33.09
N SER A 163 12.28 3.63 -33.55
CA SER A 163 11.30 2.61 -33.15
C SER A 163 11.21 2.47 -31.64
N VAL A 164 12.36 2.35 -30.97
CA VAL A 164 12.45 2.22 -29.52
C VAL A 164 12.00 3.50 -28.82
N THR A 165 12.40 4.66 -29.33
CA THR A 165 12.01 5.96 -28.74
C THR A 165 10.51 6.17 -28.78
N ILE A 166 9.84 5.88 -29.90
CA ILE A 166 8.39 6.00 -30.04
C ILE A 166 7.68 4.98 -29.16
N ALA A 167 8.15 3.73 -29.11
CA ALA A 167 7.60 2.69 -28.23
C ALA A 167 7.61 3.13 -26.76
N VAL A 168 8.75 3.66 -26.30
CA VAL A 168 8.91 4.20 -24.95
C VAL A 168 8.07 5.45 -24.74
N ALA A 169 7.91 6.31 -25.75
CA ALA A 169 7.04 7.49 -25.68
C ALA A 169 5.57 7.11 -25.49
N ILE A 170 5.06 6.12 -26.23
CA ILE A 170 3.68 5.61 -26.09
C ILE A 170 3.47 5.00 -24.71
N PHE A 171 4.41 4.19 -24.25
CA PHE A 171 4.37 3.57 -22.93
C PHE A 171 4.39 4.63 -21.81
N THR A 172 5.29 5.61 -21.93
CA THR A 172 5.39 6.74 -20.99
C THR A 172 4.11 7.56 -21.00
N PHE A 173 3.55 7.84 -22.18
CA PHE A 173 2.30 8.56 -22.35
C PHE A 173 1.16 7.89 -21.58
N ALA A 174 1.01 6.57 -21.68
CA ALA A 174 -0.04 5.83 -21.01
C ALA A 174 0.10 5.85 -19.47
N ILE A 175 1.31 5.61 -18.94
CA ILE A 175 1.57 5.61 -17.50
C ILE A 175 1.46 7.01 -16.91
N THR A 176 2.17 7.98 -17.49
CA THR A 176 2.18 9.36 -16.99
C THR A 176 0.82 10.03 -17.16
N GLY A 177 0.07 9.71 -18.23
CA GLY A 177 -1.29 10.18 -18.43
C GLY A 177 -2.21 9.74 -17.29
N LYS A 178 -2.11 8.48 -16.87
CA LYS A 178 -2.86 7.97 -15.70
C LYS A 178 -2.44 8.65 -14.40
N LEU A 179 -1.13 8.84 -14.17
CA LEU A 179 -0.62 9.52 -12.98
C LEU A 179 -1.05 10.99 -12.94
N PHE A 180 -0.97 11.70 -14.07
CA PHE A 180 -1.43 13.09 -14.18
C PHE A 180 -2.93 13.20 -13.99
N LEU A 181 -3.72 12.31 -14.58
CA LEU A 181 -5.17 12.26 -14.38
C LEU A 181 -5.51 12.22 -12.88
N GLU A 182 -4.89 11.31 -12.12
CA GLU A 182 -5.14 11.20 -10.69
C GLU A 182 -4.74 12.48 -9.93
N ARG A 183 -3.62 13.10 -10.29
CA ARG A 183 -3.18 14.37 -9.68
C ARG A 183 -4.09 15.54 -10.04
N ILE A 184 -4.55 15.62 -11.29
CA ILE A 184 -5.44 16.66 -11.77
C ILE A 184 -6.80 16.52 -11.09
N GLU A 185 -7.35 15.31 -10.95
CA GLU A 185 -8.63 15.07 -10.26
C GLU A 185 -8.64 15.56 -8.80
N HIS A 186 -7.47 15.65 -8.15
CA HIS A 186 -7.31 16.17 -6.79
C HIS A 186 -7.09 17.69 -6.69
N VAL A 187 -6.99 18.42 -7.81
CA VAL A 187 -6.81 19.89 -7.81
C VAL A 187 -8.02 20.58 -7.19
N ASN A 188 -7.78 21.59 -6.35
CA ASN A 188 -8.85 22.38 -5.75
C ASN A 188 -9.39 23.42 -6.75
N PHE A 189 -10.46 23.06 -7.45
CA PHE A 189 -11.13 23.94 -8.42
C PHE A 189 -11.81 25.17 -7.80
N LYS A 190 -11.96 25.25 -6.47
CA LYS A 190 -12.50 26.46 -5.82
C LYS A 190 -11.60 27.67 -6.03
N ILE A 191 -10.28 27.48 -6.04
CA ILE A 191 -9.30 28.55 -6.29
C ILE A 191 -9.47 29.09 -7.71
N TYR A 192 -9.68 28.19 -8.68
CA TYR A 192 -9.95 28.57 -10.06
C TYR A 192 -11.24 29.38 -10.21
N ALA A 193 -12.33 28.93 -9.57
CA ALA A 193 -13.61 29.63 -9.57
C ALA A 193 -13.52 31.02 -8.88
N ALA A 194 -12.76 31.13 -7.79
CA ALA A 194 -12.54 32.40 -7.11
C ALA A 194 -11.81 33.42 -8.01
N ILE A 195 -10.78 32.99 -8.74
CA ILE A 195 -10.06 33.86 -9.69
C ILE A 195 -10.94 34.26 -10.89
N GLN A 196 -11.85 33.39 -11.34
CA GLN A 196 -12.86 33.79 -12.33
C GLN A 196 -13.85 34.81 -11.78
N ALA A 197 -14.26 34.66 -10.53
CA ALA A 197 -15.18 35.60 -9.88
C ALA A 197 -14.56 37.00 -9.74
N THR A 198 -13.22 37.12 -9.66
CA THR A 198 -12.52 38.42 -9.73
C THR A 198 -12.38 38.98 -11.15
N GLY A 199 -13.00 38.37 -12.16
CA GLY A 199 -12.99 38.85 -13.55
C GLY A 199 -11.86 38.29 -14.44
N ALA A 200 -11.10 37.29 -14.00
CA ALA A 200 -10.04 36.71 -14.83
C ALA A 200 -10.60 35.79 -15.93
N SER A 201 -10.03 35.87 -17.13
CA SER A 201 -10.38 34.97 -18.24
C SER A 201 -10.04 33.50 -17.92
N LYS A 202 -10.75 32.54 -18.52
CA LYS A 202 -10.57 31.09 -18.27
C LYS A 202 -9.10 30.63 -18.41
N PRO A 203 -8.33 31.06 -19.42
CA PRO A 203 -6.92 30.66 -19.57
C PRO A 203 -6.03 31.26 -18.46
N ARG A 204 -6.29 32.52 -18.08
CA ARG A 204 -5.53 33.21 -17.03
C ARG A 204 -5.81 32.60 -15.66
N ALA A 205 -7.09 32.35 -15.35
CA ALA A 205 -7.50 31.65 -14.15
C ALA A 205 -6.90 30.23 -14.08
N PHE A 206 -6.84 29.52 -15.22
CA PHE A 206 -6.25 28.18 -15.28
C PHE A 206 -4.74 28.21 -14.99
N ARG A 207 -4.01 29.12 -15.67
CA ARG A 207 -2.57 29.28 -15.48
C ARG A 207 -2.21 29.69 -14.05
N THR A 208 -3.03 30.50 -13.40
CA THR A 208 -2.73 30.99 -12.04
C THR A 208 -3.21 30.03 -10.95
N ALA A 209 -4.36 29.37 -11.12
CA ALA A 209 -4.89 28.47 -10.11
C ALA A 209 -4.41 27.02 -10.26
N VAL A 210 -4.47 26.46 -11.47
CA VAL A 210 -4.31 25.01 -11.70
C VAL A 210 -2.86 24.65 -11.95
N VAL A 211 -2.15 25.36 -12.84
CA VAL A 211 -0.77 25.04 -13.23
C VAL A 211 0.18 24.97 -12.02
N PRO A 212 0.15 25.89 -11.04
CA PRO A 212 1.05 25.81 -9.88
C PRO A 212 0.82 24.54 -9.04
N GLN A 213 -0.44 24.14 -8.86
CA GLN A 213 -0.83 22.95 -8.10
C GLN A 213 -0.33 21.65 -8.75
N ILE A 214 -0.22 21.60 -10.07
CA ILE A 214 0.25 20.43 -10.82
C ILE A 214 1.75 20.48 -11.19
N SER A 215 2.36 21.67 -11.23
CA SER A 215 3.72 21.88 -11.76
C SER A 215 4.80 21.03 -11.09
N HIS A 216 4.76 20.91 -9.76
CA HIS A 216 5.71 20.09 -9.01
C HIS A 216 5.55 18.59 -9.32
N ASN A 217 4.31 18.15 -9.55
CA ASN A 217 4.02 16.77 -9.89
C ASN A 217 4.46 16.43 -11.32
N ILE A 218 4.34 17.36 -12.27
CA ILE A 218 4.87 17.20 -13.64
C ILE A 218 6.34 16.82 -13.58
N LEU A 219 7.14 17.64 -12.91
CA LEU A 219 8.58 17.42 -12.86
C LEU A 219 8.98 16.12 -12.14
N SER A 220 8.28 15.81 -11.03
CA SER A 220 8.52 14.58 -10.28
C SER A 220 8.16 13.33 -11.09
N ILE A 221 7.04 13.36 -11.82
CA ILE A 221 6.57 12.25 -12.67
C ILE A 221 7.46 12.09 -13.90
N THR A 222 7.92 13.18 -14.52
CA THR A 222 8.89 13.13 -15.63
C THR A 222 10.17 12.43 -15.21
N PHE A 223 10.75 12.79 -14.07
CA PHE A 223 11.97 12.15 -13.60
C PHE A 223 11.80 10.69 -13.20
N TYR A 224 10.69 10.37 -12.55
CA TYR A 224 10.34 8.99 -12.26
C TYR A 224 10.23 8.18 -13.56
N SER A 225 9.62 8.75 -14.60
CA SER A 225 9.48 8.11 -15.90
C SER A 225 10.83 7.95 -16.59
N LEU A 226 11.72 8.95 -16.52
CA LEU A 226 13.07 8.88 -17.08
C LEU A 226 13.89 7.73 -16.46
N GLU A 227 13.91 7.64 -15.13
CA GLU A 227 14.59 6.55 -14.39
C GLU A 227 14.02 5.17 -14.80
N THR A 228 12.71 5.10 -15.00
CA THR A 228 12.03 3.85 -15.35
C THR A 228 12.27 3.50 -16.83
N ASN A 229 12.30 4.48 -17.73
CA ASN A 229 12.52 4.29 -19.16
C ASN A 229 13.94 3.82 -19.49
N VAL A 230 14.96 4.29 -18.76
CA VAL A 230 16.33 3.75 -18.92
C VAL A 230 16.36 2.25 -18.65
N ARG A 231 15.59 1.78 -17.66
CA ARG A 231 15.48 0.35 -17.33
C ARG A 231 14.62 -0.42 -18.34
N TYR A 232 13.53 0.17 -18.84
CA TYR A 232 12.70 -0.47 -19.85
C TYR A 232 13.39 -0.58 -21.21
N ILE A 233 14.20 0.40 -21.62
CA ILE A 233 14.95 0.32 -22.88
C ILE A 233 15.95 -0.83 -22.85
N ALA A 234 16.52 -1.17 -21.70
CA ALA A 234 17.36 -2.36 -21.61
C ALA A 234 16.60 -3.66 -21.88
N ILE A 235 15.28 -3.70 -21.62
CA ILE A 235 14.41 -4.83 -21.97
C ILE A 235 14.07 -4.79 -23.46
N VAL A 236 13.59 -3.64 -23.94
CA VAL A 236 13.18 -3.45 -25.35
C VAL A 236 14.36 -3.71 -26.29
N GLY A 237 15.55 -3.20 -25.95
CA GLY A 237 16.77 -3.34 -26.71
C GLY A 237 17.24 -4.78 -26.86
N GLY A 238 16.93 -5.65 -25.90
CA GLY A 238 17.18 -7.09 -26.02
C GLY A 238 16.40 -7.76 -27.14
N MET A 239 15.31 -7.16 -27.62
CA MET A 239 14.50 -7.66 -28.74
C MET A 239 14.65 -6.86 -30.02
N SER A 240 14.75 -5.53 -29.90
CA SER A 240 14.79 -4.64 -31.06
C SER A 240 16.19 -4.54 -31.68
N SER A 241 17.20 -5.21 -31.11
CA SER A 241 18.61 -5.11 -31.49
C SER A 241 19.14 -3.68 -31.47
N VAL A 242 18.76 -2.92 -30.43
CA VAL A 242 19.18 -1.53 -30.29
C VAL A 242 19.56 -1.22 -28.86
N GLY A 243 20.72 -0.57 -28.68
CA GLY A 243 21.17 -0.04 -27.41
C GLY A 243 21.78 -1.08 -26.47
N LEU A 244 21.83 -0.75 -25.17
CA LEU A 244 22.57 -1.56 -24.20
C LEU A 244 21.95 -2.95 -23.96
N GLY A 245 20.63 -3.06 -24.11
CA GLY A 245 19.88 -4.31 -23.93
C GLY A 245 20.31 -5.42 -24.87
N GLU A 246 20.53 -5.09 -26.14
CA GLU A 246 21.03 -6.02 -27.16
C GLU A 246 22.40 -6.57 -26.77
N LEU A 247 23.33 -5.68 -26.41
CA LEU A 247 24.68 -6.09 -26.02
C LEU A 247 24.66 -7.02 -24.80
N ILE A 248 23.80 -6.73 -23.82
CA ILE A 248 23.63 -7.58 -22.65
C ILE A 248 23.15 -8.97 -23.11
N GLN A 249 22.06 -9.03 -23.88
CA GLN A 249 21.46 -10.29 -24.33
C GLN A 249 22.44 -11.13 -25.16
N ASN A 250 23.15 -10.51 -26.10
CA ASN A 250 24.12 -11.20 -26.95
C ASN A 250 25.27 -11.80 -26.13
N ASN A 251 25.82 -11.07 -25.16
CA ASN A 251 26.89 -11.60 -24.32
C ASN A 251 26.41 -12.69 -23.36
N ILE A 252 25.16 -12.66 -22.91
CA ILE A 252 24.56 -13.74 -22.12
C ILE A 252 24.38 -14.99 -22.97
N ASN A 253 23.80 -14.85 -24.17
CA ASN A 253 23.60 -15.96 -25.10
C ASN A 253 24.93 -16.64 -25.47
N LEU A 254 26.01 -15.85 -25.59
CA LEU A 254 27.37 -16.32 -25.84
C LEU A 254 28.12 -16.78 -24.58
N GLN A 255 27.49 -16.76 -23.40
CA GLN A 255 28.10 -17.10 -22.10
C GLN A 255 29.35 -16.27 -21.74
N ASN A 256 29.48 -15.07 -22.30
CA ASN A 256 30.51 -14.08 -21.95
C ASN A 256 30.09 -13.32 -20.68
N TRP A 257 30.12 -14.02 -19.55
CA TRP A 257 29.65 -13.52 -18.27
C TRP A 257 30.42 -12.28 -17.79
N ASP A 258 31.70 -12.18 -18.12
CA ASP A 258 32.56 -11.03 -17.79
C ASP A 258 32.03 -9.74 -18.44
N LYS A 259 31.77 -9.77 -19.76
CA LYS A 259 31.25 -8.65 -20.55
C LYS A 259 29.82 -8.33 -20.16
N ALA A 260 28.98 -9.35 -19.99
CA ALA A 260 27.61 -9.18 -19.53
C ALA A 260 27.56 -8.49 -18.15
N GLY A 261 28.36 -8.96 -17.20
CA GLY A 261 28.45 -8.38 -15.85
C GLY A 261 28.90 -6.91 -15.86
N PHE A 262 29.84 -6.54 -16.72
CA PHE A 262 30.26 -5.15 -16.88
C PHE A 262 29.14 -4.26 -17.44
N LEU A 263 28.41 -4.72 -18.47
CA LEU A 263 27.27 -3.97 -19.04
C LEU A 263 26.14 -3.78 -18.03
N LEU A 264 25.84 -4.81 -17.23
CA LEU A 264 24.85 -4.74 -16.15
C LEU A 264 25.29 -3.75 -15.07
N PHE A 265 26.56 -3.78 -14.66
CA PHE A 265 27.11 -2.81 -13.72
C PHE A 265 26.99 -1.38 -14.23
N LEU A 266 27.32 -1.15 -15.50
CA LEU A 266 27.22 0.16 -16.13
C LEU A 266 25.76 0.66 -16.16
N LEU A 267 24.79 -0.21 -16.46
CA LEU A 267 23.36 0.12 -16.38
C LEU A 267 22.95 0.52 -14.95
N ILE A 268 23.32 -0.29 -13.95
CA ILE A 268 23.02 -0.03 -12.54
C ILE A 268 23.63 1.31 -12.10
N LEU A 269 24.88 1.57 -12.50
CA LEU A 269 25.58 2.82 -12.22
C LEU A 269 24.83 4.02 -12.78
N VAL A 270 24.35 3.97 -14.02
CA VAL A 270 23.56 5.05 -14.61
C VAL A 270 22.24 5.26 -13.87
N VAL A 271 21.53 4.20 -13.49
CA VAL A 271 20.29 4.31 -12.72
C VAL A 271 20.54 4.97 -11.36
N LEU A 272 21.63 4.61 -10.67
CA LEU A 272 22.02 5.22 -9.40
C LEU A 272 22.41 6.70 -9.55
N ILE A 273 23.18 7.04 -10.59
CA ILE A 273 23.55 8.43 -10.90
C ILE A 273 22.30 9.26 -11.19
N LEU A 274 21.38 8.75 -12.00
CA LEU A 274 20.12 9.43 -12.30
C LEU A 274 19.31 9.68 -11.04
N GLU A 275 19.19 8.70 -10.15
CA GLU A 275 18.47 8.90 -8.90
C GLU A 275 19.13 9.95 -7.99
N LEU A 276 20.46 9.92 -7.87
CA LEU A 276 21.19 10.94 -7.11
C LEU A 276 20.97 12.33 -7.71
N LEU A 277 21.05 12.44 -9.04
CA LEU A 277 20.82 13.68 -9.77
C LEU A 277 19.39 14.19 -9.56
N ILE A 278 18.39 13.30 -9.64
CA ILE A 278 16.98 13.63 -9.36
C ILE A 278 16.80 14.10 -7.92
N TYR A 279 17.45 13.44 -6.95
CA TYR A 279 17.43 13.85 -5.55
C TYR A 279 18.02 15.25 -5.37
N VAL A 280 19.17 15.53 -5.98
CA VAL A 280 19.83 16.85 -5.96
C VAL A 280 18.93 17.91 -6.59
N ILE A 281 18.38 17.66 -7.78
CA ILE A 281 17.46 18.60 -8.46
C ILE A 281 16.23 18.87 -7.60
N LYS A 282 15.60 17.82 -7.04
CA LYS A 282 14.44 17.98 -6.15
C LYS A 282 14.78 18.83 -4.93
N LYS A 283 15.95 18.63 -4.34
CA LYS A 283 16.39 19.32 -3.12
C LYS A 283 16.80 20.77 -3.35
N PHE A 284 17.46 21.09 -4.46
CA PHE A 284 18.06 22.40 -4.72
C PHE A 284 17.26 23.29 -5.68
N ILE A 285 16.53 22.71 -6.65
CA ILE A 285 15.82 23.45 -7.70
C ILE A 285 14.31 23.52 -7.43
N LEU A 286 13.70 22.38 -7.05
CA LEU A 286 12.25 22.27 -6.91
C LEU A 286 11.70 22.59 -5.53
N LYS A 287 12.45 22.33 -4.46
CA LYS A 287 11.98 22.60 -3.10
C LYS A 287 11.92 24.11 -2.91
N ASP A 288 10.75 24.68 -3.13
CA ASP A 288 10.42 26.01 -2.67
C ASP A 288 10.60 26.01 -1.16
N ARG A 289 11.75 26.52 -0.71
CA ARG A 289 11.80 27.07 0.64
C ARG A 289 10.88 28.27 0.56
N ASP A 290 9.71 28.14 1.17
CA ASP A 290 8.82 29.27 1.37
C ASP A 290 9.65 30.36 2.04
N PHE A 291 9.56 31.55 1.46
CA PHE A 291 9.85 32.75 2.23
C PHE A 291 8.77 32.76 3.29
N ILE A 292 9.10 32.29 4.50
CA ILE A 292 8.73 32.90 5.78
C ILE A 292 9.50 32.13 6.87
N LEU A 293 10.35 32.89 7.56
CA LEU A 293 11.45 32.54 8.47
C LEU A 293 12.68 31.86 7.89
N ASP A 294 13.80 32.35 8.43
CA ASP A 294 15.05 31.63 8.52
C ASP A 294 14.79 30.26 9.12
N LYS A 295 14.59 29.27 8.25
CA LYS A 295 14.49 27.86 8.63
C LYS A 295 15.70 27.46 9.48
N SER A 296 16.84 28.14 9.31
CA SER A 296 18.01 28.02 10.16
C SER A 296 17.73 28.37 11.62
N GLU A 297 17.10 29.52 11.91
CA GLU A 297 16.75 29.94 13.28
C GLU A 297 15.64 29.08 13.88
N GLN A 298 14.61 28.75 13.08
CA GLN A 298 13.56 27.82 13.51
C GLN A 298 14.12 26.42 13.80
N ASP A 299 14.97 25.90 12.92
CA ASP A 299 15.64 24.61 13.12
C ASP A 299 16.62 24.71 14.29
N GLU A 300 17.27 25.85 14.56
CA GLU A 300 18.15 25.99 15.73
C GLU A 300 17.38 25.91 17.05
N ILE A 301 16.27 26.65 17.17
CA ILE A 301 15.37 26.62 18.33
C ILE A 301 14.77 25.22 18.49
N LEU A 302 14.27 24.64 17.41
CA LEU A 302 13.67 23.31 17.39
C LEU A 302 14.70 22.21 17.68
N ASN A 303 15.94 22.32 17.17
CA ASN A 303 16.99 21.33 17.36
C ASN A 303 17.51 21.32 18.80
N LYS A 304 17.60 22.49 19.46
CA LYS A 304 17.92 22.57 20.90
C LYS A 304 16.91 21.78 21.74
N VAL A 305 15.63 21.89 21.41
CA VAL A 305 14.54 21.22 22.13
C VAL A 305 14.37 19.75 21.71
N LYS A 306 14.56 19.41 20.43
CA LYS A 306 14.55 18.02 19.94
C LYS A 306 15.62 17.17 20.63
N ARG A 307 16.83 17.70 20.83
CA ARG A 307 17.91 17.00 21.57
C ARG A 307 17.52 16.71 23.02
N GLN A 308 16.75 17.61 23.65
CA GLN A 308 16.22 17.44 24.99
C GLN A 308 15.11 16.38 25.01
N LEU A 309 14.15 16.47 24.09
CA LEU A 309 13.01 15.55 23.97
C LEU A 309 13.40 14.11 23.62
N ALA A 310 14.51 13.91 22.90
CA ALA A 310 15.03 12.59 22.51
C ALA A 310 15.58 11.76 23.68
N LYS A 311 15.78 12.35 24.86
CA LYS A 311 16.26 11.62 26.04
C LYS A 311 15.16 10.70 26.61
N ASN A 312 15.58 9.53 27.11
CA ASN A 312 14.71 8.64 27.89
C ASN A 312 14.11 9.37 29.11
N ASN A 313 12.90 8.99 29.52
CA ASN A 313 12.13 9.71 30.55
C ASN A 313 12.91 9.94 31.86
N LEU A 314 13.63 8.92 32.34
CA LEU A 314 14.48 9.02 33.51
C LEU A 314 15.59 10.09 33.32
N ASN A 315 16.29 10.05 32.19
CA ASN A 315 17.39 10.98 31.90
C ASN A 315 16.88 12.39 31.64
N PHE A 316 15.69 12.52 31.04
CA PHE A 316 15.00 13.79 30.84
C PHE A 316 14.68 14.45 32.19
N TYR A 317 14.03 13.70 33.09
CA TYR A 317 13.68 14.18 34.44
C TYR A 317 14.93 14.57 35.23
N ILE A 318 15.97 13.74 35.20
CA ILE A 318 17.25 14.07 35.85
C ILE A 318 17.83 15.37 35.26
N SER A 319 17.83 15.55 33.93
CA SER A 319 18.43 16.74 33.33
C SER A 319 17.63 18.02 33.53
N ASN A 320 16.30 17.95 33.55
CA ASN A 320 15.42 19.13 33.55
C ASN A 320 14.81 19.46 34.92
N THR A 321 14.78 18.51 35.85
CA THR A 321 14.27 18.74 37.21
C THR A 321 15.42 18.81 38.21
N ILE A 322 16.30 17.80 38.20
CA ILE A 322 17.35 17.68 39.23
C ILE A 322 18.56 18.55 38.88
N LYS A 323 19.10 18.44 37.67
CA LYS A 323 20.32 19.16 37.29
C LYS A 323 20.13 20.66 37.13
N VAL A 324 18.93 21.12 36.77
CA VAL A 324 18.60 22.56 36.60
C VAL A 324 18.79 23.34 37.90
N ASN A 325 18.53 22.72 39.05
CA ASN A 325 18.71 23.33 40.37
C ASN A 325 20.17 23.67 40.70
N PHE A 326 21.13 23.19 39.90
CA PHE A 326 22.56 23.42 40.09
C PHE A 326 23.11 24.29 38.95
N ASN A 327 23.03 25.62 39.10
CA ASN A 327 23.58 26.57 38.13
C ASN A 327 25.09 26.78 38.33
N PHE A 328 25.86 26.50 37.27
CA PHE A 328 27.33 26.61 37.24
C PHE A 328 27.85 27.90 36.58
N LYS A 329 26.97 28.74 36.00
CA LYS A 329 27.38 29.99 35.35
C LYS A 329 27.87 31.01 36.40
N LYS A 330 28.97 31.70 36.07
CA LYS A 330 29.57 32.79 36.87
C LYS A 330 29.94 32.40 38.33
N LYS A 331 30.48 31.20 38.55
CA LYS A 331 30.96 30.74 39.87
C LYS A 331 32.45 30.36 39.87
N SER A 332 33.10 30.48 41.02
CA SER A 332 34.51 30.11 41.22
C SER A 332 34.73 28.59 41.07
N LEU A 333 35.97 28.15 40.82
CA LEU A 333 36.33 26.73 40.64
C LEU A 333 35.97 25.86 41.87
N ARG A 334 36.21 26.38 43.08
CA ARG A 334 35.93 25.68 44.34
C ARG A 334 34.43 25.50 44.57
N GLU A 335 33.62 26.51 44.25
CA GLU A 335 32.17 26.44 44.32
C GLU A 335 31.57 25.50 43.28
N LYS A 336 32.14 25.46 42.06
CA LYS A 336 31.73 24.51 41.03
C LYS A 336 31.94 23.07 41.47
N PHE A 337 33.07 22.76 42.12
CA PHE A 337 33.33 21.43 42.69
C PHE A 337 32.32 21.05 43.78
N LYS A 338 32.03 21.97 44.71
CA LYS A 338 31.04 21.75 45.77
C LYS A 338 29.64 21.50 45.20
N LEU A 339 29.23 22.27 44.20
CA LEU A 339 27.95 22.09 43.50
C LEU A 339 27.89 20.79 42.71
N TRP A 340 29.00 20.37 42.10
CA TRP A 340 29.07 19.12 41.35
C TRP A 340 28.94 17.89 42.25
N SER A 341 29.56 17.92 43.44
CA SER A 341 29.39 16.88 44.45
C SER A 341 27.92 16.78 44.88
N LYS A 342 27.31 17.91 45.26
CA LYS A 342 25.88 17.96 45.64
C LYS A 342 24.95 17.48 44.52
N GLN A 343 25.23 17.87 43.27
CA GLN A 343 24.45 17.43 42.12
C GLN A 343 24.55 15.91 41.92
N ARG A 344 25.75 15.32 42.05
CA ARG A 344 25.94 13.86 41.94
C ARG A 344 25.19 13.11 43.03
N GLU A 345 25.22 13.62 44.25
CA GLU A 345 24.52 13.04 45.40
C GLU A 345 23.01 13.08 45.20
N ALA A 346 22.45 14.21 44.78
CA ALA A 346 21.02 14.35 44.46
C ALA A 346 20.56 13.43 43.32
N VAL A 347 21.40 13.21 42.30
CA VAL A 347 21.09 12.25 41.23
C VAL A 347 21.15 10.81 41.74
N LYS A 348 22.09 10.49 42.63
CA LYS A 348 22.25 9.15 43.21
C LYS A 348 21.08 8.80 44.13
N SER A 349 20.68 9.72 45.01
CA SER A 349 19.54 9.53 45.91
C SER A 349 18.25 9.31 45.14
N PHE A 350 17.94 10.14 44.14
CA PHE A 350 16.77 9.98 43.29
C PHE A 350 16.75 8.63 42.55
N LYS A 351 17.89 8.18 42.00
CA LYS A 351 17.95 6.88 41.32
C LYS A 351 17.68 5.71 42.27
N GLN A 352 18.13 5.80 43.53
CA GLN A 352 17.84 4.79 44.55
C GLN A 352 16.35 4.78 44.91
N GLU A 353 15.76 5.94 45.17
CA GLU A 353 14.34 6.08 45.46
C GLU A 353 13.46 5.56 44.30
N HIS A 354 13.79 5.95 43.07
CA HIS A 354 13.08 5.49 41.87
C HIS A 354 13.14 3.95 41.75
N LYS A 355 14.28 3.33 42.04
CA LYS A 355 14.44 1.86 42.03
C LYS A 355 13.65 1.18 43.16
N GLN A 356 13.60 1.79 44.35
CA GLN A 356 12.81 1.27 45.48
C GLN A 356 11.31 1.29 45.17
N LYS A 357 10.77 2.40 44.67
CA LYS A 357 9.36 2.52 44.27
C LYS A 357 8.96 1.49 43.20
N LEU A 358 9.81 1.27 42.20
CA LEU A 358 9.61 0.20 41.21
C LEU A 358 9.62 -1.21 41.80
N LYS A 359 10.40 -1.44 42.87
CA LYS A 359 10.46 -2.73 43.54
C LYS A 359 9.21 -2.96 44.38
N LEU A 360 8.74 -1.94 45.10
CA LEU A 360 7.50 -1.97 45.88
C LEU A 360 6.31 -2.38 45.01
N ASP A 361 6.08 -1.71 43.88
CA ASP A 361 4.99 -2.05 42.95
C ASP A 361 5.05 -3.53 42.49
N LYS A 362 6.25 -4.02 42.18
CA LYS A 362 6.46 -5.41 41.75
C LYS A 362 6.18 -6.39 42.88
N ASP A 363 6.64 -6.09 44.09
CA ASP A 363 6.46 -6.95 45.26
C ASP A 363 4.96 -6.99 45.65
N SER A 364 4.26 -5.85 45.62
CA SER A 364 2.81 -5.76 45.80
C SER A 364 2.04 -6.56 44.75
N PHE A 365 2.44 -6.47 43.48
CA PHE A 365 1.84 -7.27 42.42
C PHE A 365 2.08 -8.78 42.60
N LEU A 366 3.30 -9.19 42.99
CA LEU A 366 3.62 -10.59 43.24
C LEU A 366 2.85 -11.16 44.43
N ALA A 367 2.64 -10.37 45.49
CA ALA A 367 1.83 -10.74 46.63
C ALA A 367 0.37 -11.00 46.22
N ILE A 368 -0.24 -10.07 45.48
CA ILE A 368 -1.62 -10.19 44.98
C ILE A 368 -1.74 -11.35 43.99
N LYS A 369 -0.78 -11.52 43.07
CA LYS A 369 -0.78 -12.61 42.10
C LYS A 369 -0.70 -14.00 42.74
N LYS A 370 -0.04 -14.13 43.90
CA LYS A 370 0.01 -15.37 44.68
C LYS A 370 -1.33 -15.67 45.37
N GLN A 371 -2.06 -14.65 45.82
CA GLN A 371 -3.34 -14.79 46.53
C GLN A 371 -4.54 -14.91 45.59
N GLU A 372 -4.57 -14.16 44.49
CA GLU A 372 -5.72 -14.05 43.57
C GLU A 372 -5.35 -14.41 42.12
N LEU A 373 -5.97 -15.49 41.63
CA LEU A 373 -5.81 -15.99 40.25
C LEU A 373 -6.66 -15.22 39.22
N ASP A 374 -7.57 -14.35 39.66
CA ASP A 374 -8.37 -13.53 38.73
C ASP A 374 -7.54 -12.38 38.15
N TYR A 375 -7.24 -12.49 36.85
CA TYR A 375 -6.43 -11.51 36.13
C TYR A 375 -7.02 -10.10 36.12
N LYS A 376 -8.33 -9.91 36.36
CA LYS A 376 -8.94 -8.58 36.39
C LYS A 376 -8.49 -7.77 37.60
N LYS A 377 -8.24 -8.42 38.73
CA LYS A 377 -7.77 -7.79 39.97
C LYS A 377 -6.30 -7.41 39.93
N TRP A 378 -5.57 -7.82 38.88
CA TRP A 378 -4.19 -7.43 38.64
C TRP A 378 -4.04 -6.00 38.11
N PHE A 379 -5.16 -5.35 37.81
CA PHE A 379 -5.22 -4.01 37.26
C PHE A 379 -5.99 -3.09 38.21
N VAL A 380 -5.51 -1.85 38.32
CA VAL A 380 -6.14 -0.79 39.10
C VAL A 380 -6.42 0.38 38.16
N TYR A 381 -7.60 0.97 38.29
CA TYR A 381 -7.96 2.15 37.52
C TYR A 381 -7.07 3.33 37.90
N ASN A 382 -6.33 3.86 36.92
CA ASN A 382 -5.48 5.01 37.11
C ASN A 382 -6.22 6.27 36.66
N GLN A 383 -6.46 7.18 37.61
CA GLN A 383 -7.19 8.42 37.37
C GLN A 383 -6.49 9.33 36.36
N THR A 384 -5.15 9.39 36.39
CA THR A 384 -4.34 10.27 35.55
C THR A 384 -4.49 9.96 34.07
N ILE A 385 -4.62 8.68 33.69
CA ILE A 385 -4.77 8.26 32.29
C ILE A 385 -6.19 7.78 31.93
N SER A 386 -7.11 7.78 32.90
CA SER A 386 -8.48 7.25 32.75
C SER A 386 -8.55 5.82 32.18
N GLN A 387 -7.59 4.97 32.56
CA GLN A 387 -7.47 3.60 32.09
C GLN A 387 -6.94 2.67 33.20
N ASP A 388 -7.23 1.38 33.06
CA ASP A 388 -6.73 0.34 33.95
C ASP A 388 -5.23 0.07 33.72
N VAL A 389 -4.42 0.23 34.77
CA VAL A 389 -2.96 -0.02 34.75
C VAL A 389 -2.64 -1.22 35.60
N ARG A 390 -1.67 -2.02 35.17
CA ARG A 390 -1.22 -3.19 35.93
C ARG A 390 -0.49 -2.75 37.21
N LEU A 391 -0.77 -3.42 38.33
CA LEU A 391 -0.27 -3.07 39.67
C LEU A 391 1.26 -2.90 39.75
N ASP A 392 2.04 -3.71 39.02
CA ASP A 392 3.52 -3.64 39.00
C ASP A 392 4.09 -2.42 38.27
N LYS A 393 3.22 -1.59 37.68
CA LYS A 393 3.60 -0.46 36.81
C LYS A 393 2.95 0.86 37.22
N ILE A 394 2.23 0.92 38.32
CA ILE A 394 1.48 2.13 38.72
C ILE A 394 2.42 3.34 38.83
N TYR A 395 3.48 3.22 39.62
CA TYR A 395 4.48 4.27 39.79
C TYR A 395 5.17 4.60 38.47
N LEU A 396 5.57 3.58 37.71
CA LEU A 396 6.26 3.78 36.42
C LEU A 396 5.37 4.54 35.42
N THR A 397 4.07 4.22 35.38
CA THR A 397 3.09 4.90 34.54
C THR A 397 2.92 6.35 34.97
N ASN A 398 2.71 6.61 36.26
CA ASN A 398 2.56 7.99 36.76
C ASN A 398 3.80 8.84 36.48
N PHE A 399 4.99 8.31 36.77
CA PHE A 399 6.26 8.97 36.48
C PHE A 399 6.43 9.27 34.98
N ASN A 400 6.08 8.31 34.12
CA ASN A 400 6.18 8.52 32.67
C ASN A 400 5.18 9.57 32.17
N VAL A 401 3.95 9.56 32.69
CA VAL A 401 2.93 10.55 32.33
C VAL A 401 3.39 11.96 32.72
N GLU A 402 3.89 12.12 33.94
CA GLU A 402 4.43 13.39 34.43
C GLU A 402 5.57 13.91 33.52
N VAL A 403 6.51 13.03 33.17
CA VAL A 403 7.62 13.39 32.28
C VAL A 403 7.15 13.75 30.88
N GLU A 404 6.18 13.02 30.33
CA GLU A 404 5.61 13.33 29.01
C GLU A 404 4.81 14.65 29.02
N GLU A 405 4.13 14.98 30.12
CA GLU A 405 3.52 16.30 30.31
C GLU A 405 4.56 17.42 30.36
N MET A 406 5.68 17.21 31.07
CA MET A 406 6.80 18.17 31.08
C MET A 406 7.37 18.38 29.67
N LYS A 407 7.59 17.30 28.92
CA LYS A 407 8.04 17.35 27.52
C LYS A 407 7.05 18.09 26.63
N SER A 408 5.75 17.81 26.78
CA SER A 408 4.68 18.47 26.03
C SER A 408 4.62 19.97 26.34
N ARG A 409 4.71 20.36 27.62
CA ARG A 409 4.77 21.76 28.03
C ARG A 409 5.97 22.48 27.43
N MET A 410 7.15 21.87 27.51
CA MET A 410 8.37 22.42 26.89
C MET A 410 8.20 22.60 25.39
N TYR A 411 7.66 21.60 24.68
CA TYR A 411 7.39 21.69 23.25
C TYR A 411 6.38 22.79 22.89
N LEU A 412 5.29 22.92 23.65
CA LEU A 412 4.29 23.96 23.43
C LEU A 412 4.85 25.36 23.70
N ALA A 413 5.64 25.54 24.75
CA ALA A 413 6.31 26.80 25.06
C ALA A 413 7.28 27.20 23.93
N THR A 414 8.07 26.26 23.41
CA THR A 414 8.94 26.50 22.25
C THR A 414 8.13 26.84 20.99
N LYS A 415 7.00 26.18 20.77
CA LYS A 415 6.13 26.49 19.64
C LYS A 415 5.54 27.90 19.73
N GLN A 416 5.13 28.33 20.93
CA GLN A 416 4.65 29.68 21.20
C GLN A 416 5.77 30.72 21.04
N GLU A 417 6.98 30.43 21.52
CA GLU A 417 8.16 31.28 21.30
C GLU A 417 8.45 31.45 19.80
N MET A 418 8.41 30.35 19.04
CA MET A 418 8.55 30.38 17.58
C MET A 418 7.44 31.18 16.90
N GLN A 419 6.19 31.04 17.34
CA GLN A 419 5.06 31.81 16.79
C GLN A 419 5.21 33.30 17.10
N SER A 420 5.58 33.66 18.33
CA SER A 420 5.80 35.05 18.72
C SER A 420 6.97 35.69 17.95
N GLN A 421 8.08 34.97 17.79
CA GLN A 421 9.19 35.43 16.96
C GLN A 421 8.79 35.56 15.49
N HIS A 422 7.96 34.64 14.99
CA HIS A 422 7.41 34.69 13.63
C HIS A 422 6.48 35.88 13.42
N GLU A 423 5.60 36.18 14.37
CA GLU A 423 4.71 37.34 14.32
C GLU A 423 5.50 38.65 14.36
N LYS A 424 6.50 38.78 15.25
CA LYS A 424 7.41 39.94 15.29
C LYS A 424 8.16 40.10 13.97
N PHE A 425 8.60 39.00 13.37
CA PHE A 425 9.22 39.02 12.06
C PHE A 425 8.23 39.48 10.96
N LEU A 426 7.00 38.98 10.94
CA LEU A 426 5.95 39.41 10.00
C LEU A 426 5.65 40.90 10.11
N GLN A 427 5.58 41.44 11.33
CA GLN A 427 5.37 42.87 11.57
C GLN A 427 6.55 43.73 11.09
N SER A 428 7.77 43.17 11.05
CA SER A 428 8.98 43.88 10.60
C SER A 428 9.17 43.89 9.07
N LEU A 429 8.34 43.16 8.32
CA LEU A 429 8.47 42.99 6.87
C LEU A 429 7.78 44.13 6.12
N THR A 430 8.58 45.04 5.56
CA THR A 430 8.12 45.97 4.52
C THR A 430 8.11 45.28 3.16
N VAL A 431 7.16 45.66 2.29
CA VAL A 431 7.01 45.13 0.92
C VAL A 431 8.34 45.22 0.15
N GLU A 432 9.08 46.33 0.31
CA GLU A 432 10.37 46.55 -0.33
C GLU A 432 11.47 45.58 0.15
N LYS A 433 11.53 45.27 1.46
CA LYS A 433 12.48 44.27 2.00
C LYS A 433 12.17 42.86 1.51
N VAL A 434 10.89 42.54 1.33
CA VAL A 434 10.46 41.25 0.76
C VAL A 434 10.88 41.15 -0.71
N TYR A 435 10.66 42.18 -1.51
CA TYR A 435 11.06 42.20 -2.92
C TYR A 435 12.60 42.16 -3.08
N LYS A 436 13.37 42.91 -2.29
CA LYS A 436 14.84 42.88 -2.34
C LYS A 436 15.44 41.55 -1.89
N LYS A 437 14.81 40.85 -0.94
CA LYS A 437 15.23 39.52 -0.49
C LYS A 437 14.66 38.36 -1.32
N ALA A 438 13.76 38.63 -2.27
CA ALA A 438 13.17 37.60 -3.10
C ALA A 438 14.23 37.04 -4.07
N PRO A 439 14.66 35.78 -3.94
CA PRO A 439 15.54 35.15 -4.90
C PRO A 439 14.81 35.10 -6.23
N LEU A 440 15.55 35.38 -7.29
CA LEU A 440 15.10 35.24 -8.68
C LEU A 440 14.97 33.74 -9.04
N LYS A 441 14.08 33.02 -8.35
CA LYS A 441 13.80 31.59 -8.55
C LYS A 441 13.34 31.30 -9.98
N TRP A 442 12.71 32.28 -10.63
CA TRP A 442 12.31 32.18 -12.02
C TRP A 442 13.51 32.02 -12.96
N ILE A 443 14.65 32.67 -12.69
CA ILE A 443 15.89 32.52 -13.48
C ILE A 443 16.42 31.09 -13.34
N LYS A 444 16.53 30.58 -12.11
CA LYS A 444 17.01 29.20 -11.87
C LYS A 444 16.12 28.17 -12.58
N ARG A 445 14.80 28.36 -12.53
CA ARG A 445 13.83 27.50 -13.23
C ARG A 445 13.94 27.65 -14.75
N ALA A 446 14.10 28.87 -15.27
CA ALA A 446 14.26 29.13 -16.69
C ALA A 446 15.53 28.49 -17.26
N ILE A 447 16.67 28.65 -16.58
CA ILE A 447 17.94 27.99 -16.93
C ILE A 447 17.75 26.47 -16.93
N PHE A 448 17.10 25.94 -15.88
CA PHE A 448 16.88 24.51 -15.74
C PHE A 448 15.97 23.94 -16.84
N TYR A 449 14.85 24.60 -17.16
CA TYR A 449 13.97 24.18 -18.25
C TYR A 449 14.63 24.36 -19.63
N SER A 450 15.42 25.42 -19.81
CA SER A 450 16.22 25.63 -21.03
C SER A 450 17.24 24.51 -21.22
N LEU A 451 17.93 24.08 -20.15
CA LEU A 451 18.84 22.94 -20.19
C LEU A 451 18.12 21.64 -20.55
N ILE A 452 16.95 21.36 -19.96
CA ILE A 452 16.13 20.19 -20.33
C ILE A 452 15.73 20.25 -21.81
N PHE A 453 15.31 21.42 -22.28
CA PHE A 453 14.90 21.62 -23.66
C PHE A 453 16.08 21.45 -24.64
N ALA A 454 17.25 22.01 -24.32
CA ALA A 454 18.47 21.83 -25.09
C ALA A 454 18.89 20.35 -25.14
N LEU A 455 18.85 19.64 -24.01
CA LEU A 455 19.10 18.20 -23.95
C LEU A 455 18.07 17.41 -24.76
N PHE A 456 16.81 17.88 -24.81
CA PHE A 456 15.77 17.24 -25.59
C PHE A 456 16.02 17.39 -27.09
N VAL A 457 16.29 18.61 -27.55
CA VAL A 457 16.66 18.88 -28.95
C VAL A 457 17.91 18.09 -29.34
N TYR A 458 18.93 18.07 -28.49
CA TYR A 458 20.12 17.24 -28.70
C TYR A 458 19.79 15.75 -28.79
N SER A 459 18.97 15.23 -27.88
CA SER A 459 18.57 13.83 -27.89
C SER A 459 17.81 13.46 -29.16
N VAL A 460 16.87 14.29 -29.58
CA VAL A 460 16.08 14.11 -30.81
C VAL A 460 16.98 14.17 -32.04
N SER A 461 17.98 15.06 -32.09
CA SER A 461 18.92 15.17 -33.21
C SER A 461 19.83 13.95 -33.42
N LEU A 462 19.98 13.09 -32.40
CA LEU A 462 20.80 11.89 -32.45
C LEU A 462 20.00 10.60 -32.71
N ILE A 463 18.69 10.73 -32.94
CA ILE A 463 17.84 9.59 -33.31
C ILE A 463 18.02 9.31 -34.81
N ASP A 464 18.13 8.04 -35.15
CA ASP A 464 18.24 7.57 -36.53
C ASP A 464 16.85 7.57 -37.17
N TYR A 465 16.61 8.51 -38.09
CA TYR A 465 15.35 8.65 -38.81
C TYR A 465 15.39 7.87 -40.12
N ASN A 466 15.16 6.56 -40.04
CA ASN A 466 14.97 5.74 -41.24
C ASN A 466 13.51 5.30 -41.34
N LEU A 467 12.98 5.35 -42.55
CA LEU A 467 11.70 4.74 -42.92
C LEU A 467 11.99 3.51 -43.76
N GLU A 468 11.26 2.43 -43.51
CA GLU A 468 11.32 1.23 -44.33
C GLU A 468 10.74 1.49 -45.72
N THR A 469 11.07 0.60 -46.66
CA THR A 469 10.55 0.68 -48.04
C THR A 469 9.02 0.61 -48.08
N GLU A 470 8.39 1.21 -49.10
CA GLU A 470 6.93 1.23 -49.25
C GLU A 470 6.33 -0.19 -49.24
N ASP A 471 7.02 -1.15 -49.83
CA ASP A 471 6.60 -2.56 -49.86
C ASP A 471 6.58 -3.19 -48.45
N VAL A 472 7.60 -2.91 -47.64
CA VAL A 472 7.66 -3.36 -46.25
C VAL A 472 6.57 -2.70 -45.43
N ILE A 473 6.33 -1.40 -45.60
CA ILE A 473 5.24 -0.69 -44.90
C ILE A 473 3.86 -1.24 -45.31
N ALA A 474 3.65 -1.53 -46.60
CA ALA A 474 2.42 -2.13 -47.09
C ALA A 474 2.20 -3.55 -46.53
N SER A 475 3.27 -4.35 -46.47
CA SER A 475 3.27 -5.66 -45.81
C SER A 475 2.95 -5.52 -44.31
N THR A 476 3.60 -4.59 -43.61
CA THR A 476 3.36 -4.30 -42.19
C THR A 476 1.91 -3.88 -41.94
N ASN A 477 1.30 -3.07 -42.81
CA ASN A 477 -0.11 -2.68 -42.69
C ASN A 477 -1.05 -3.90 -42.85
N LYS A 478 -0.77 -4.80 -43.81
CA LYS A 478 -1.52 -6.06 -43.97
C LYS A 478 -1.36 -6.96 -42.74
N ASN A 479 -0.13 -7.07 -42.22
CA ASN A 479 0.18 -7.83 -41.00
C ASN A 479 -0.57 -7.24 -39.79
N LEU A 480 -0.58 -5.92 -39.62
CA LEU A 480 -1.31 -5.26 -38.55
C LEU A 480 -2.82 -5.49 -38.66
N ALA A 481 -3.38 -5.46 -39.87
CA ALA A 481 -4.78 -5.82 -40.10
C ALA A 481 -5.07 -7.28 -39.74
N SER A 482 -4.11 -8.19 -39.97
CA SER A 482 -4.25 -9.61 -39.59
C SER A 482 -4.20 -9.84 -38.07
N ILE A 483 -3.54 -8.98 -37.30
CA ILE A 483 -3.57 -9.03 -35.82
C ILE A 483 -5.00 -8.84 -35.28
N PHE A 484 -5.85 -8.06 -35.97
CA PHE A 484 -7.25 -7.88 -35.60
C PHE A 484 -8.13 -9.10 -35.95
N LYS A 485 -7.66 -10.03 -36.79
CA LYS A 485 -8.32 -11.31 -37.07
C LYS A 485 -8.02 -12.32 -35.97
N ILE A 486 -8.54 -12.05 -34.78
CA ILE A 486 -8.27 -12.81 -33.56
C ILE A 486 -8.63 -14.29 -33.73
N SER A 487 -7.66 -15.18 -33.47
CA SER A 487 -7.90 -16.62 -33.40
C SER A 487 -8.64 -16.98 -32.11
N TRP A 488 -9.97 -17.06 -32.17
CA TRP A 488 -10.81 -17.42 -31.02
C TRP A 488 -10.55 -18.84 -30.50
N ALA A 489 -10.10 -19.75 -31.36
CA ALA A 489 -9.74 -21.12 -30.97
C ALA A 489 -8.53 -21.12 -30.02
N SER A 490 -7.47 -20.39 -30.38
CA SER A 490 -6.24 -20.28 -29.57
C SER A 490 -6.49 -19.66 -28.18
N ILE A 491 -7.60 -18.93 -27.99
CA ILE A 491 -7.96 -18.37 -26.68
C ILE A 491 -8.28 -19.47 -25.66
N PHE A 492 -9.07 -20.46 -26.07
CA PHE A 492 -9.65 -21.45 -25.16
C PHE A 492 -8.97 -22.82 -25.24
N SER A 493 -8.41 -23.19 -26.39
CA SER A 493 -7.81 -24.50 -26.62
C SER A 493 -6.40 -24.40 -27.21
N LYS A 494 -5.62 -25.47 -27.03
CA LYS A 494 -4.40 -25.70 -27.80
C LYS A 494 -4.76 -25.87 -29.28
N THR A 495 -3.93 -25.33 -30.17
CA THR A 495 -4.03 -25.54 -31.62
C THR A 495 -2.68 -26.04 -32.15
N ASP A 496 -2.59 -26.38 -33.44
CA ASP A 496 -1.33 -26.82 -34.04
C ASP A 496 -0.25 -25.73 -34.00
N ILE A 497 -0.68 -24.47 -34.11
CA ILE A 497 0.19 -23.28 -34.08
C ILE A 497 0.43 -22.81 -32.63
N ALA A 498 -0.61 -22.84 -31.79
CA ALA A 498 -0.55 -22.37 -30.41
C ALA A 498 -0.42 -23.53 -29.41
N PRO A 499 0.78 -23.78 -28.85
CA PRO A 499 1.02 -24.91 -27.94
C PRO A 499 0.25 -24.82 -26.62
N TYR A 500 -0.17 -23.61 -26.23
CA TYR A 500 -0.95 -23.33 -25.02
C TYR A 500 -2.14 -22.42 -25.34
N SER A 501 -3.25 -22.59 -24.62
CA SER A 501 -4.36 -21.66 -24.72
C SER A 501 -4.02 -20.32 -24.06
N VAL A 502 -4.56 -19.22 -24.59
CA VAL A 502 -4.35 -17.88 -23.99
C VAL A 502 -4.82 -17.85 -22.54
N VAL A 503 -5.93 -18.52 -22.20
CA VAL A 503 -6.42 -18.60 -20.82
C VAL A 503 -5.39 -19.26 -19.89
N TYR A 504 -4.74 -20.35 -20.33
CA TYR A 504 -3.68 -20.98 -19.55
C TYR A 504 -2.52 -20.01 -19.31
N LEU A 505 -2.06 -19.31 -20.35
CA LEU A 505 -0.96 -18.35 -20.26
C LEU A 505 -1.29 -17.15 -19.35
N LEU A 506 -2.55 -16.72 -19.32
CA LEU A 506 -3.02 -15.69 -18.39
C LEU A 506 -2.98 -16.17 -16.94
N PHE A 507 -3.37 -17.42 -16.67
CA PHE A 507 -3.29 -18.00 -15.33
C PHE A 507 -1.86 -18.26 -14.89
N GLU A 508 -0.97 -18.66 -15.80
CA GLU A 508 0.47 -18.74 -15.55
C GLU A 508 1.02 -17.37 -15.17
N THR A 509 0.77 -16.36 -16.00
CA THR A 509 1.20 -14.97 -15.77
C THR A 509 0.66 -14.44 -14.43
N LEU A 510 -0.61 -14.72 -14.13
CA LEU A 510 -1.24 -14.36 -12.86
C LEU A 510 -0.54 -15.03 -11.68
N SER A 511 -0.24 -16.32 -11.81
CA SER A 511 0.44 -17.10 -10.77
C SER A 511 1.83 -16.54 -10.50
N ILE A 512 2.61 -16.25 -11.54
CA ILE A 512 3.97 -15.67 -11.43
C ILE A 512 3.89 -14.33 -10.69
N ALA A 513 2.95 -13.48 -11.08
CA ALA A 513 2.74 -12.18 -10.44
C ALA A 513 2.33 -12.32 -8.95
N ILE A 514 1.44 -13.25 -8.62
CA ILE A 514 1.02 -13.50 -7.23
C ILE A 514 2.19 -13.98 -6.38
N VAL A 515 2.91 -15.00 -6.85
CA VAL A 515 4.03 -15.60 -6.12
C VAL A 515 5.15 -14.58 -5.91
N GLY A 516 5.56 -13.88 -6.97
CA GLY A 516 6.57 -12.84 -6.90
C GLY A 516 6.17 -11.68 -5.98
N THR A 517 4.91 -11.24 -6.05
CA THR A 517 4.41 -10.20 -5.14
C THR A 517 4.40 -10.68 -3.70
N PHE A 518 3.97 -11.91 -3.44
CA PHE A 518 3.85 -12.47 -2.09
C PHE A 518 5.22 -12.62 -1.43
N LEU A 519 6.18 -13.25 -2.11
CA LEU A 519 7.56 -13.40 -1.61
C LEU A 519 8.23 -12.04 -1.40
N GLY A 520 8.13 -11.15 -2.40
CA GLY A 520 8.70 -9.81 -2.31
C GLY A 520 8.05 -8.96 -1.22
N ALA A 521 6.75 -9.11 -0.95
CA ALA A 521 6.05 -8.39 0.10
C ALA A 521 6.49 -8.81 1.51
N ILE A 522 6.78 -10.10 1.72
CA ILE A 522 7.31 -10.59 3.00
C ILE A 522 8.69 -9.97 3.26
N LEU A 523 9.60 -10.05 2.29
CA LEU A 523 10.94 -9.46 2.40
C LEU A 523 10.87 -7.94 2.55
N ALA A 524 10.04 -7.27 1.77
CA ALA A 524 9.85 -5.82 1.84
C ALA A 524 9.26 -5.34 3.15
N PHE A 525 8.41 -6.13 3.81
CA PHE A 525 7.88 -5.78 5.13
C PHE A 525 8.99 -5.80 6.19
N ILE A 526 9.83 -6.84 6.17
CA ILE A 526 10.96 -6.99 7.09
C ILE A 526 11.99 -5.88 6.85
N LEU A 527 12.44 -5.71 5.60
CA LEU A 527 13.43 -4.70 5.24
C LEU A 527 12.89 -3.28 5.44
N GLY A 528 11.62 -3.03 5.11
CA GLY A 528 10.98 -1.73 5.35
C GLY A 528 10.94 -1.32 6.82
N LEU A 529 10.72 -2.30 7.72
CA LEU A 529 10.77 -2.07 9.16
C LEU A 529 12.20 -1.77 9.64
N LEU A 530 13.19 -2.50 9.11
CA LEU A 530 14.61 -2.30 9.41
C LEU A 530 15.21 -1.04 8.77
N SER A 531 14.60 -0.50 7.72
CA SER A 531 15.02 0.74 7.08
C SER A 531 14.39 2.00 7.70
N SER A 532 13.41 1.88 8.58
CA SER A 532 12.70 3.04 9.16
C SER A 532 13.43 3.62 10.38
N GLU A 533 13.84 4.90 10.30
CA GLU A 533 14.46 5.63 11.41
C GLU A 533 13.52 5.86 12.61
N THR A 534 12.20 5.72 12.39
CA THR A 534 11.18 5.82 13.45
C THR A 534 11.09 4.55 14.28
N ILE A 535 11.39 3.39 13.68
CA ILE A 535 11.26 2.07 14.34
C ILE A 535 12.60 1.60 14.91
N VAL A 536 13.67 1.69 14.12
CA VAL A 536 15.02 1.24 14.52
C VAL A 536 15.98 2.41 14.66
N ASN A 537 17.18 2.14 15.19
CA ASN A 537 18.23 3.15 15.30
C ASN A 537 18.66 3.66 13.90
N VAL A 538 18.91 4.97 13.78
CA VAL A 538 19.34 5.66 12.57
C VAL A 538 20.51 4.97 11.85
N TYR A 539 21.49 4.41 12.57
CA TYR A 539 22.62 3.71 11.94
C TYR A 539 22.18 2.41 11.25
N VAL A 540 21.32 1.63 11.93
CA VAL A 540 20.76 0.38 11.38
C VAL A 540 19.88 0.73 10.17
N ALA A 541 18.99 1.72 10.32
CA ALA A 541 18.15 2.22 9.24
C ALA A 541 18.97 2.57 7.99
N LYS A 542 20.05 3.35 8.14
CA LYS A 542 20.92 3.75 7.03
C LYS A 542 21.58 2.57 6.32
N ILE A 543 22.07 1.56 7.05
CA ILE A 543 22.64 0.35 6.46
C ILE A 543 21.59 -0.35 5.59
N PHE A 544 20.40 -0.57 6.12
CA PHE A 544 19.32 -1.22 5.37
C PHE A 544 18.77 -0.36 4.23
N VAL A 545 18.77 0.97 4.36
CA VAL A 545 18.45 1.89 3.24
C VAL A 545 19.45 1.73 2.10
N THR A 546 20.74 1.63 2.40
CA THR A 546 21.77 1.39 1.38
C THR A 546 21.57 0.04 0.69
N ILE A 547 21.39 -1.03 1.46
CA ILE A 547 21.14 -2.39 0.93
C ILE A 547 19.91 -2.40 0.03
N THR A 548 18.79 -1.84 0.49
CA THR A 548 17.52 -1.83 -0.25
C THR A 548 17.56 -0.93 -1.49
N SER A 549 18.40 0.12 -1.47
CA SER A 549 18.67 0.93 -2.66
C SER A 549 19.41 0.13 -3.73
N MET A 550 20.32 -0.77 -3.36
CA MET A 550 20.98 -1.68 -4.31
C MET A 550 19.99 -2.64 -4.97
N PHE A 551 19.09 -3.26 -4.19
CA PHE A 551 18.02 -4.12 -4.74
C PHE A 551 17.15 -3.39 -5.76
N ARG A 552 16.85 -2.11 -5.53
CA ARG A 552 16.03 -1.32 -6.46
C ARG A 552 16.82 -0.88 -7.70
N ALA A 553 18.14 -0.73 -7.60
CA ALA A 553 18.95 -0.26 -8.72
C ALA A 553 19.02 -1.28 -9.86
N ILE A 554 18.89 -2.58 -9.55
CA ILE A 554 18.86 -3.67 -10.53
C ILE A 554 17.44 -3.82 -11.10
N PRO A 555 17.23 -3.60 -12.42
CA PRO A 555 15.97 -3.95 -13.07
C PRO A 555 15.55 -5.40 -12.86
N THR A 556 14.24 -5.64 -12.72
CA THR A 556 13.65 -6.98 -12.56
C THR A 556 14.05 -7.95 -13.67
N TYR A 557 14.16 -7.47 -14.91
CA TYR A 557 14.61 -8.23 -16.07
C TYR A 557 16.02 -8.81 -15.91
N ILE A 558 16.93 -8.09 -15.26
CA ILE A 558 18.28 -8.57 -15.00
C ILE A 558 18.23 -9.74 -14.00
N TYR A 559 17.38 -9.65 -12.97
CA TYR A 559 17.17 -10.79 -12.08
C TYR A 559 16.62 -12.00 -12.84
N ALA A 560 15.70 -11.79 -13.79
CA ALA A 560 15.15 -12.86 -14.61
C ALA A 560 16.24 -13.56 -15.45
N ILE A 561 17.10 -12.80 -16.13
CA ILE A 561 18.27 -13.34 -16.84
C ILE A 561 19.14 -14.20 -15.92
N ILE A 562 19.50 -13.67 -14.74
CA ILE A 562 20.39 -14.35 -13.80
C ILE A 562 19.76 -15.68 -13.41
N PHE A 563 18.50 -15.70 -12.97
CA PHE A 563 17.86 -16.94 -12.54
C PHE A 563 17.60 -17.92 -13.68
N VAL A 564 17.24 -17.44 -14.87
CA VAL A 564 17.07 -18.30 -16.06
C VAL A 564 18.38 -18.96 -16.45
N SER A 565 19.50 -18.25 -16.38
CA SER A 565 20.81 -18.83 -16.71
C SER A 565 21.28 -19.93 -15.74
N LEU A 566 20.66 -20.04 -14.57
CA LEU A 566 21.09 -20.92 -13.48
C LEU A 566 20.19 -22.13 -13.30
N VAL A 567 18.89 -21.95 -13.46
CA VAL A 567 17.87 -23.00 -13.30
C VAL A 567 17.30 -23.43 -14.65
N GLY A 568 17.45 -22.62 -15.69
CA GLY A 568 16.87 -22.86 -17.01
C GLY A 568 15.64 -22.00 -17.28
N LEU A 569 14.98 -22.24 -18.41
CA LEU A 569 13.77 -21.52 -18.79
C LEU A 569 12.61 -21.95 -17.88
N GLY A 570 11.81 -20.99 -17.42
CA GLY A 570 10.59 -21.36 -16.69
C GLY A 570 9.93 -20.24 -15.86
N PRO A 571 8.64 -20.42 -15.54
CA PRO A 571 7.84 -19.45 -14.80
C PRO A 571 8.31 -19.23 -13.35
N PHE A 572 8.95 -20.22 -12.74
CA PHE A 572 9.47 -20.13 -11.38
C PHE A 572 10.56 -19.05 -11.26
N ASN A 573 11.45 -18.97 -12.25
CA ASN A 573 12.53 -17.98 -12.30
C ASN A 573 11.98 -16.56 -12.45
N GLY A 574 10.90 -16.39 -13.23
CA GLY A 574 10.16 -15.13 -13.31
C GLY A 574 9.57 -14.71 -11.97
N ALA A 575 9.04 -15.66 -11.20
CA ALA A 575 8.45 -15.36 -9.90
C ALA A 575 9.51 -14.89 -8.88
N ILE A 576 10.69 -15.53 -8.86
CA ILE A 576 11.80 -15.10 -7.99
C ILE A 576 12.37 -13.76 -8.45
N ALA A 577 12.55 -13.55 -9.75
CA ALA A 577 12.98 -12.27 -10.30
C ALA A 577 12.04 -11.13 -9.89
N LEU A 578 10.72 -11.34 -10.02
CA LEU A 578 9.71 -10.39 -9.57
C LEU A 578 9.71 -10.17 -8.07
N ALA A 579 10.02 -11.19 -7.26
CA ALA A 579 10.16 -11.05 -5.82
C ALA A 579 11.30 -10.09 -5.47
N MET A 580 12.44 -10.17 -6.16
CA MET A 580 13.59 -9.29 -5.96
C MET A 580 13.25 -7.83 -6.34
N GLY A 581 12.68 -7.61 -7.52
CA GLY A 581 12.24 -6.27 -7.95
C GLY A 581 11.16 -5.67 -7.04
N THR A 582 10.21 -6.50 -6.59
CA THR A 582 9.17 -6.11 -5.63
C THR A 582 9.75 -5.71 -4.28
N THR A 583 10.75 -6.45 -3.81
CA THR A 583 11.44 -6.17 -2.54
C THR A 583 12.02 -4.76 -2.54
N GLY A 584 12.72 -4.36 -3.62
CA GLY A 584 13.33 -3.04 -3.72
C GLY A 584 12.33 -1.88 -3.65
N MET A 585 11.26 -1.93 -4.45
CA MET A 585 10.25 -0.85 -4.50
C MET A 585 9.40 -0.79 -3.23
N LEU A 586 8.87 -1.93 -2.78
CA LEU A 586 7.92 -1.98 -1.68
C LEU A 586 8.58 -1.70 -0.33
N THR A 587 9.88 -1.99 -0.18
CA THR A 587 10.65 -1.60 1.01
C THR A 587 10.65 -0.09 1.21
N LYS A 588 10.88 0.68 0.15
CA LYS A 588 10.85 2.16 0.21
C LYS A 588 9.48 2.66 0.67
N TYR A 589 8.41 2.14 0.08
CA TYR A 589 7.05 2.53 0.42
C TYR A 589 6.65 2.15 1.84
N ASN A 590 7.04 0.96 2.30
CA ASN A 590 6.81 0.52 3.67
C ASN A 590 7.59 1.41 4.65
N ARG A 591 8.85 1.74 4.34
CA ARG A 591 9.68 2.65 5.14
C ARG A 591 9.03 4.02 5.30
N GLU A 592 8.58 4.63 4.20
CA GLU A 592 7.88 5.93 4.20
C GLU A 592 6.60 5.87 5.07
N LEU A 593 5.80 4.80 4.96
CA LEU A 593 4.63 4.60 5.82
C LEU A 593 4.98 4.48 7.31
N PHE A 594 6.08 3.82 7.63
CA PHE A 594 6.53 3.68 9.01
C PHE A 594 7.10 5.00 9.56
N GLU A 595 7.73 5.81 8.72
CA GLU A 595 8.22 7.14 9.07
C GLU A 595 7.07 8.13 9.35
N ASP A 596 5.93 7.98 8.66
CA ASP A 596 4.72 8.81 8.82
C ASP A 596 3.85 8.46 10.06
N VAL A 597 4.25 7.46 10.86
CA VAL A 597 3.48 7.03 12.03
C VAL A 597 3.41 8.13 13.10
N ASN A 598 2.22 8.38 13.64
CA ASN A 598 2.06 9.29 14.76
C ASN A 598 2.63 8.67 16.04
N PHE A 599 3.89 9.01 16.33
CA PHE A 599 4.61 8.46 17.47
C PHE A 599 4.01 8.87 18.83
N LYS A 600 3.17 9.91 18.90
CA LYS A 600 2.46 10.30 20.13
C LYS A 600 1.54 9.18 20.63
N ILE A 601 0.89 8.45 19.72
CA ILE A 601 0.05 7.30 20.09
C ILE A 601 0.92 6.19 20.68
N VAL A 602 2.12 5.98 20.12
CA VAL A 602 3.07 4.95 20.59
C VAL A 602 3.64 5.31 21.96
N THR A 603 3.95 6.58 22.23
CA THR A 603 4.43 7.04 23.55
C THR A 603 3.34 6.99 24.61
N GLN A 604 2.08 7.28 24.26
CA GLN A 604 0.94 7.09 25.16
C GLN A 604 0.79 5.62 25.57
N LEU A 605 0.87 4.69 24.62
CA LEU A 605 0.88 3.24 24.91
C LEU A 605 2.11 2.82 25.73
N GLN A 606 3.24 3.49 25.58
CA GLN A 606 4.40 3.27 26.44
C GLN A 606 4.14 3.73 27.88
N ALA A 607 3.48 4.86 28.06
CA ALA A 607 3.13 5.39 29.37
C ALA A 607 2.20 4.45 30.14
N THR A 608 1.25 3.80 29.46
CA THR A 608 0.39 2.75 30.04
C THR A 608 1.13 1.43 30.32
N GLY A 609 2.44 1.36 30.02
CA GLY A 609 3.30 0.26 30.37
C GLY A 609 3.44 -0.85 29.32
N LEU A 610 2.99 -0.67 28.08
CA LEU A 610 3.14 -1.70 27.03
C LEU A 610 4.61 -1.91 26.64
N ASN A 611 4.99 -3.17 26.40
CA ASN A 611 6.31 -3.54 25.89
C ASN A 611 6.47 -3.19 24.38
N ALA A 612 7.67 -3.30 23.82
CA ALA A 612 7.93 -2.88 22.43
C ALA A 612 7.07 -3.61 21.39
N TRP A 613 6.86 -4.92 21.56
CA TRP A 613 6.01 -5.73 20.69
C TRP A 613 4.53 -5.36 20.79
N GLU A 614 4.05 -5.10 22.01
CA GLU A 614 2.69 -4.64 22.27
C GLU A 614 2.47 -3.24 21.67
N ARG A 615 3.43 -2.34 21.82
CA ARG A 615 3.40 -1.00 21.19
C ARG A 615 3.40 -1.09 19.66
N PHE A 616 4.21 -1.99 19.08
CA PHE A 616 4.20 -2.22 17.64
C PHE A 616 2.83 -2.74 17.17
N ARG A 617 2.28 -3.74 17.86
CA ARG A 617 1.01 -4.38 17.52
C ARG A 617 -0.21 -3.47 17.68
N TYR A 618 -0.25 -2.66 18.74
CA TYR A 618 -1.43 -1.86 19.09
C TYR A 618 -1.27 -0.37 18.76
N GLY A 619 -0.06 0.12 18.53
CA GLY A 619 0.23 1.49 18.14
C GLY A 619 0.56 1.63 16.67
N ILE A 620 1.60 0.92 16.20
CA ILE A 620 2.16 1.11 14.85
C ILE A 620 1.31 0.40 13.78
N MET A 621 1.09 -0.91 13.92
CA MET A 621 0.39 -1.72 12.91
C MET A 621 -1.00 -1.18 12.52
N PRO A 622 -1.87 -0.74 13.46
CA PRO A 622 -3.18 -0.21 13.09
C PRO A 622 -3.12 1.05 12.22
N GLN A 623 -2.07 1.86 12.37
CA GLN A 623 -1.85 3.08 11.59
C GLN A 623 -1.36 2.76 10.17
N THR A 624 -0.54 1.72 10.00
CA THR A 624 0.12 1.42 8.71
C THR A 624 -0.53 0.32 7.88
N THR A 625 -1.32 -0.58 8.48
CA THR A 625 -1.85 -1.78 7.80
C THR A 625 -2.63 -1.44 6.52
N SER A 626 -3.45 -0.39 6.53
CA SER A 626 -4.22 0.02 5.34
C SER A 626 -3.30 0.43 4.19
N GLY A 627 -2.26 1.21 4.49
CA GLY A 627 -1.26 1.63 3.51
C GLY A 627 -0.45 0.46 2.97
N LEU A 628 0.04 -0.43 3.86
CA LEU A 628 0.81 -1.61 3.49
C LEU A 628 0.05 -2.51 2.52
N VAL A 629 -1.21 -2.84 2.83
CA VAL A 629 -2.04 -3.68 1.95
C VAL A 629 -2.34 -2.97 0.63
N SER A 630 -2.62 -1.66 0.68
CA SER A 630 -2.83 -0.84 -0.53
C SER A 630 -1.61 -0.89 -1.47
N TYR A 631 -0.40 -0.80 -0.93
CA TYR A 631 0.83 -0.88 -1.72
C TYR A 631 1.12 -2.29 -2.25
N VAL A 632 0.84 -3.34 -1.50
CA VAL A 632 0.95 -4.73 -2.00
C VAL A 632 0.02 -4.95 -3.19
N ILE A 633 -1.25 -4.51 -3.11
CA ILE A 633 -2.22 -4.63 -4.21
C ILE A 633 -1.78 -3.79 -5.42
N TYR A 634 -1.29 -2.57 -5.18
CA TYR A 634 -0.77 -1.74 -6.26
C TYR A 634 0.44 -2.39 -6.96
N ARG A 635 1.36 -2.97 -6.19
CA ARG A 635 2.53 -3.65 -6.73
C ARG A 635 2.16 -4.93 -7.47
N PHE A 636 1.13 -5.66 -7.03
CA PHE A 636 0.58 -6.80 -7.76
C PHE A 636 0.10 -6.43 -9.17
N ASP A 637 -0.64 -5.32 -9.34
CA ASP A 637 -1.07 -4.84 -10.67
C ASP A 637 0.12 -4.50 -11.58
N ILE A 638 1.18 -3.90 -11.02
CA ILE A 638 2.42 -3.62 -11.76
C ILE A 638 3.13 -4.93 -12.14
N ASN A 639 3.32 -5.83 -11.18
CA ASN A 639 3.99 -7.11 -11.38
C ASN A 639 3.29 -7.94 -12.45
N PHE A 640 1.96 -7.94 -12.48
CA PHE A 640 1.19 -8.66 -13.52
C PHE A 640 1.56 -8.21 -14.94
N LYS A 641 1.73 -6.90 -15.16
CA LYS A 641 2.20 -6.35 -16.44
C LYS A 641 3.67 -6.63 -16.69
N GLU A 642 4.48 -6.62 -15.64
CA GLU A 642 5.92 -6.83 -15.71
C GLU A 642 6.30 -8.27 -16.10
N VAL A 643 5.53 -9.29 -15.68
CA VAL A 643 5.77 -10.71 -16.05
C VAL A 643 5.93 -10.88 -17.57
N VAL A 644 5.13 -10.17 -18.35
CA VAL A 644 5.07 -10.34 -19.80
C VAL A 644 6.37 -9.85 -20.44
N SER A 645 6.95 -8.78 -19.91
CA SER A 645 8.29 -8.32 -20.30
C SER A 645 9.39 -9.29 -19.85
N LEU A 646 9.24 -9.99 -18.72
CA LEU A 646 10.22 -10.99 -18.28
C LEU A 646 10.19 -12.27 -19.14
N GLY A 647 9.06 -12.56 -19.79
CA GLY A 647 8.95 -13.72 -20.67
C GLY A 647 9.89 -13.68 -21.87
N ILE A 648 10.35 -12.50 -22.28
CA ILE A 648 11.34 -12.32 -23.36
C ILE A 648 12.63 -13.11 -23.07
N VAL A 649 13.07 -13.09 -21.82
CA VAL A 649 14.29 -13.81 -21.38
C VAL A 649 14.00 -15.21 -20.90
N GLY A 650 12.82 -15.76 -21.22
CA GLY A 650 12.47 -17.12 -20.85
C GLY A 650 12.04 -17.31 -19.39
N ALA A 651 11.77 -16.21 -18.68
CA ALA A 651 11.25 -16.25 -17.31
C ALA A 651 9.72 -16.33 -17.24
N GLY A 652 9.07 -16.70 -18.35
CA GLY A 652 7.63 -16.91 -18.48
C GLY A 652 7.19 -17.11 -19.93
N THR A 653 6.16 -17.92 -20.14
CA THR A 653 5.77 -18.36 -21.50
C THR A 653 5.09 -17.25 -22.32
N MET A 654 4.36 -16.33 -21.68
CA MET A 654 3.58 -15.29 -22.37
C MET A 654 4.44 -14.33 -23.21
N GLY A 655 5.51 -13.77 -22.63
CA GLY A 655 6.41 -12.86 -23.33
C GLY A 655 7.21 -13.53 -24.43
N TYR A 656 7.62 -14.78 -24.18
CA TYR A 656 8.31 -15.62 -25.17
C TYR A 656 7.43 -15.84 -26.40
N LEU A 657 6.18 -16.27 -26.23
CA LEU A 657 5.25 -16.48 -27.34
C LEU A 657 4.86 -15.20 -28.07
N LEU A 658 4.80 -14.05 -27.39
CA LEU A 658 4.61 -12.77 -28.08
C LEU A 658 5.75 -12.46 -29.04
N ASN A 659 7.00 -12.77 -28.67
CA ASN A 659 8.13 -12.61 -29.57
C ASN A 659 8.08 -13.62 -30.73
N THR A 660 7.87 -14.90 -30.40
CA THR A 660 7.88 -15.99 -31.37
C THR A 660 6.75 -15.85 -32.39
N TYR A 661 5.50 -15.62 -31.96
CA TYR A 661 4.39 -15.46 -32.90
C TYR A 661 4.53 -14.22 -33.79
N PHE A 662 5.16 -13.16 -33.29
CA PHE A 662 5.44 -11.99 -34.12
C PHE A 662 6.55 -12.27 -35.14
N GLY A 663 7.66 -12.89 -34.70
CA GLY A 663 8.79 -13.25 -35.54
C GLY A 663 8.45 -14.29 -36.62
N ASP A 664 7.59 -15.25 -36.29
CA ASP A 664 7.15 -16.31 -37.20
C ASP A 664 5.91 -15.92 -38.03
N HIS A 665 5.48 -14.65 -37.97
CA HIS A 665 4.33 -14.11 -38.71
C HIS A 665 2.96 -14.76 -38.38
N TYR A 666 2.82 -15.39 -37.21
CA TYR A 666 1.55 -15.89 -36.68
C TYR A 666 0.71 -14.77 -36.03
N PHE A 667 0.31 -13.81 -36.86
CA PHE A 667 -0.35 -12.58 -36.39
C PHE A 667 -1.73 -12.80 -35.77
N ALA A 668 -2.47 -13.84 -36.18
CA ALA A 668 -3.79 -14.16 -35.61
C ALA A 668 -3.66 -14.67 -34.16
N GLU A 669 -2.66 -15.51 -33.88
CA GLU A 669 -2.29 -16.02 -32.56
C GLU A 669 -1.70 -14.90 -31.69
N PHE A 670 -0.84 -14.06 -32.27
CA PHE A 670 -0.33 -12.86 -31.61
C PHE A 670 -1.47 -11.92 -31.20
N GLY A 671 -2.43 -11.68 -32.10
CA GLY A 671 -3.64 -10.90 -31.83
C GLY A 671 -4.51 -11.50 -30.73
N ALA A 672 -4.68 -12.83 -30.71
CA ALA A 672 -5.38 -13.52 -29.62
C ALA A 672 -4.69 -13.34 -28.26
N LEU A 673 -3.35 -13.42 -28.21
CA LEU A 673 -2.58 -13.15 -26.99
C LEU A 673 -2.75 -11.70 -26.52
N LEU A 674 -2.61 -10.72 -27.43
CA LEU A 674 -2.76 -9.30 -27.12
C LEU A 674 -4.17 -8.94 -26.64
N PHE A 675 -5.18 -9.55 -27.25
CA PHE A 675 -6.57 -9.36 -26.84
C PHE A 675 -6.81 -9.95 -25.44
N GLY A 676 -6.34 -11.18 -25.19
CA GLY A 676 -6.47 -11.84 -23.90
C GLY A 676 -5.79 -11.07 -22.77
N ILE A 677 -4.54 -10.64 -22.97
CA ILE A 677 -3.82 -9.84 -21.96
C ILE A 677 -4.50 -8.49 -21.73
N MET A 678 -4.96 -7.78 -22.76
CA MET A 678 -5.63 -6.49 -22.62
C MET A 678 -6.91 -6.61 -21.79
N ILE A 679 -7.79 -7.57 -22.11
CA ILE A 679 -9.03 -7.75 -21.34
C ILE A 679 -8.73 -8.16 -19.89
N PHE A 680 -7.80 -9.08 -19.71
CA PHE A 680 -7.51 -9.63 -18.39
C PHE A 680 -6.78 -8.63 -17.49
N THR A 681 -5.83 -7.85 -18.02
CA THR A 681 -5.18 -6.74 -17.29
C THR A 681 -6.20 -5.69 -16.85
N LEU A 682 -7.15 -5.28 -17.71
CA LEU A 682 -8.22 -4.33 -17.35
C LEU A 682 -9.14 -4.89 -16.26
N PHE A 683 -9.45 -6.19 -16.31
CA PHE A 683 -10.19 -6.87 -15.27
C PHE A 683 -9.43 -6.87 -13.93
N VAL A 684 -8.16 -7.27 -13.94
CA VAL A 684 -7.28 -7.28 -12.75
C VAL A 684 -7.12 -5.89 -12.15
N GLU A 685 -6.93 -4.86 -12.98
CA GLU A 685 -6.84 -3.47 -12.52
C GLU A 685 -8.15 -3.01 -11.86
N THR A 686 -9.30 -3.31 -12.48
CA THR A 686 -10.62 -2.91 -11.96
C THR A 686 -10.88 -3.55 -10.60
N VAL A 687 -10.57 -4.84 -10.46
CA VAL A 687 -10.67 -5.57 -9.19
C VAL A 687 -9.72 -4.97 -8.16
N SER A 688 -8.44 -4.78 -8.50
CA SER A 688 -7.41 -4.25 -7.62
C SER A 688 -7.73 -2.85 -7.12
N THR A 689 -8.15 -1.94 -8.01
CA THR A 689 -8.54 -0.56 -7.69
C THR A 689 -9.78 -0.53 -6.80
N THR A 690 -10.76 -1.39 -7.08
CA THR A 690 -11.98 -1.50 -6.26
C THR A 690 -11.67 -1.95 -4.84
N ILE A 691 -10.78 -2.94 -4.68
CA ILE A 691 -10.36 -3.44 -3.36
C ILE A 691 -9.56 -2.35 -2.63
N ARG A 692 -8.60 -1.72 -3.30
CA ARG A 692 -7.75 -0.67 -2.73
C ARG A 692 -8.55 0.54 -2.24
N ASN A 693 -9.51 1.01 -3.05
CA ASN A 693 -10.39 2.14 -2.66
C ASN A 693 -11.23 1.81 -1.42
N LYS A 694 -11.71 0.56 -1.31
CA LYS A 694 -12.46 0.10 -0.13
C LYS A 694 -11.60 0.02 1.13
N ILE A 695 -10.36 -0.45 1.00
CA ILE A 695 -9.38 -0.49 2.09
C ILE A 695 -9.08 0.92 2.59
N ASN A 696 -8.76 1.84 1.67
CA ASN A 696 -8.43 3.24 2.01
C ASN A 696 -9.60 3.99 2.66
N LEU A 697 -10.84 3.69 2.27
CA LEU A 697 -12.04 4.27 2.87
C LEU A 697 -12.49 3.55 4.16
N GLY A 698 -11.87 2.43 4.53
CA GLY A 698 -12.29 1.61 5.67
C GLY A 698 -13.67 0.94 5.48
N VAL A 699 -14.12 0.78 4.24
CA VAL A 699 -15.44 0.23 3.90
C VAL A 699 -15.30 -1.20 3.39
N ASN A 700 -16.12 -2.12 3.93
CA ASN A 700 -16.14 -3.50 3.45
C ASN A 700 -16.74 -3.61 2.04
N PRO A 701 -16.34 -4.60 1.24
CA PRO A 701 -17.10 -5.00 0.06
C PRO A 701 -18.52 -5.47 0.42
N LYS A 702 -19.50 -5.23 -0.46
CA LYS A 702 -20.91 -5.65 -0.26
C LYS A 702 -21.07 -7.14 0.07
N PHE A 703 -20.26 -8.01 -0.54
CA PHE A 703 -20.32 -9.45 -0.26
C PHE A 703 -19.84 -9.77 1.17
N MET A 704 -18.82 -9.06 1.66
CA MET A 704 -18.34 -9.19 3.04
C MET A 704 -19.36 -8.71 4.05
N ASP A 705 -20.05 -7.60 3.77
CA ASP A 705 -21.15 -7.14 4.63
C ASP A 705 -22.27 -8.19 4.68
N ASN A 706 -22.63 -8.80 3.55
CA ASN A 706 -23.61 -9.89 3.52
C ASN A 706 -23.13 -11.09 4.37
N LEU A 707 -21.86 -11.46 4.29
CA LEU A 707 -21.27 -12.57 5.06
C LEU A 707 -21.20 -12.28 6.56
N ILE A 708 -20.82 -11.06 6.94
CA ILE A 708 -20.81 -10.62 8.35
C ILE A 708 -22.23 -10.65 8.90
N LEU A 709 -23.20 -10.12 8.16
CA LEU A 709 -24.60 -10.21 8.54
C LEU A 709 -25.03 -11.68 8.67
N PHE A 710 -24.54 -12.58 7.82
CA PHE A 710 -24.91 -14.00 7.85
C PHE A 710 -24.46 -14.65 9.15
N ILE A 711 -23.21 -14.39 9.53
CA ILE A 711 -22.64 -14.87 10.78
C ILE A 711 -23.36 -14.23 11.98
N LYS A 712 -23.58 -12.91 11.96
CA LYS A 712 -24.29 -12.21 13.04
C LYS A 712 -25.69 -12.79 13.25
N ASN A 713 -26.44 -13.05 12.18
CA ASN A 713 -27.80 -13.55 12.29
C ASN A 713 -27.88 -14.98 12.80
N LYS A 714 -26.94 -15.86 12.39
CA LYS A 714 -26.82 -17.20 12.95
C LYS A 714 -26.54 -17.16 14.47
N ASN A 715 -25.70 -16.23 14.91
CA ASN A 715 -25.32 -16.07 16.31
C ASN A 715 -26.41 -15.37 17.14
N TRP A 716 -27.18 -14.47 16.54
CA TRP A 716 -28.22 -13.69 17.21
C TRP A 716 -29.27 -14.56 17.89
N ILE A 717 -29.71 -15.63 17.20
CA ILE A 717 -30.68 -16.60 17.71
C ILE A 717 -30.17 -17.23 19.01
N VAL A 718 -28.87 -17.56 19.07
CA VAL A 718 -28.24 -18.15 20.25
C VAL A 718 -28.16 -17.13 21.39
N TYR A 719 -27.87 -15.87 21.10
CA TYR A 719 -27.80 -14.82 22.13
C TYR A 719 -29.17 -14.52 22.73
N LYS A 720 -30.23 -14.50 21.91
CA LYS A 720 -31.60 -14.29 22.41
C LYS A 720 -32.12 -15.48 23.21
N ALA A 721 -31.88 -16.71 22.77
CA ALA A 721 -32.18 -17.89 23.57
C ALA A 721 -31.50 -17.82 24.95
N ASN A 722 -30.23 -17.42 25.01
CA ASN A 722 -29.52 -17.25 26.28
C ASN A 722 -30.09 -16.13 27.16
N ALA A 723 -30.53 -15.02 26.57
CA ALA A 723 -31.17 -13.93 27.32
C ALA A 723 -32.51 -14.36 27.93
N GLU A 724 -33.31 -15.16 27.21
CA GLU A 724 -34.57 -15.74 27.72
C GLU A 724 -34.30 -16.69 28.90
N ILE A 725 -33.24 -17.52 28.83
CA ILE A 725 -32.86 -18.43 29.92
C ILE A 725 -32.50 -17.66 31.21
N ILE A 726 -31.94 -16.46 31.10
CA ILE A 726 -31.57 -15.62 32.26
C ILE A 726 -32.78 -14.84 32.80
N ALA A 727 -33.94 -14.94 32.13
CA ALA A 727 -35.14 -14.15 32.42
C ALA A 727 -34.85 -12.63 32.48
N TYR A 728 -33.94 -12.14 31.62
CA TYR A 728 -33.58 -10.72 31.61
C TYR A 728 -34.67 -9.89 30.90
N PRO A 729 -35.36 -8.95 31.56
CA PRO A 729 -36.59 -8.32 31.04
C PRO A 729 -36.38 -7.25 29.96
N VAL A 730 -35.15 -6.97 29.54
CA VAL A 730 -34.83 -5.84 28.63
C VAL A 730 -34.73 -6.29 27.17
N LYS A 731 -35.29 -5.50 26.24
CA LYS A 731 -35.09 -5.65 24.78
C LYS A 731 -33.64 -5.28 24.39
N LEU A 732 -32.70 -6.20 24.65
CA LEU A 732 -31.28 -5.99 24.33
C LEU A 732 -31.05 -5.95 22.80
N ASN A 733 -30.15 -5.07 22.35
CA ASN A 733 -29.67 -5.01 20.97
C ASN A 733 -28.65 -6.13 20.66
N TYR A 734 -28.12 -6.19 19.41
CA TYR A 734 -27.19 -7.24 18.98
C TYR A 734 -25.96 -7.36 19.87
N ASP A 735 -25.30 -6.23 20.10
CA ASP A 735 -24.04 -6.18 20.82
C ASP A 735 -24.23 -6.36 22.33
N GLU A 736 -25.33 -5.88 22.89
CA GLU A 736 -25.74 -6.10 24.28
C GLU A 736 -26.07 -7.57 24.57
N SER A 737 -26.88 -8.23 23.73
CA SER A 737 -27.18 -9.66 23.95
C SER A 737 -25.95 -10.52 23.73
N ARG A 738 -25.06 -10.12 22.80
CA ARG A 738 -23.75 -10.75 22.64
C ARG A 738 -22.88 -10.58 23.88
N ALA A 739 -22.86 -9.38 24.48
CA ALA A 739 -22.10 -9.09 25.69
C ALA A 739 -22.62 -9.93 26.87
N LEU A 740 -23.95 -10.00 27.04
CA LEU A 740 -24.60 -10.84 28.04
C LEU A 740 -24.26 -12.34 27.82
N TYR A 741 -24.34 -12.82 26.58
CA TYR A 741 -23.93 -14.18 26.23
C TYR A 741 -22.45 -14.44 26.55
N ALA A 742 -21.57 -13.48 26.27
CA ALA A 742 -20.15 -13.62 26.58
C ALA A 742 -19.88 -13.63 28.09
N TYR A 743 -20.57 -12.77 28.84
CA TYR A 743 -20.48 -12.67 30.30
C TYR A 743 -20.96 -13.96 30.97
N THR A 744 -22.14 -14.44 30.61
CA THR A 744 -22.72 -15.67 31.16
C THR A 744 -21.86 -16.90 30.90
N ASN A 745 -21.35 -17.06 29.68
CA ASN A 745 -20.39 -18.13 29.38
C ASN A 745 -19.08 -18.01 30.16
N GLN A 746 -18.63 -16.79 30.49
CA GLN A 746 -17.44 -16.58 31.30
C GLN A 746 -17.70 -16.98 32.76
N GLN A 747 -18.81 -16.55 33.34
CA GLN A 747 -19.20 -16.93 34.70
C GLN A 747 -19.38 -18.44 34.83
N LEU A 748 -20.09 -19.03 33.87
CA LEU A 748 -20.28 -20.48 33.80
C LEU A 748 -18.95 -21.22 33.68
N PHE A 749 -18.02 -20.73 32.86
CA PHE A 749 -16.68 -21.34 32.74
C PHE A 749 -15.90 -21.30 34.07
N ILE A 750 -15.92 -20.18 34.78
CA ILE A 750 -15.26 -20.02 36.08
C ILE A 750 -15.87 -21.00 37.09
N LEU A 751 -17.20 -21.08 37.14
CA LEU A 751 -17.94 -21.95 38.05
C LEU A 751 -17.65 -23.44 37.75
N VAL A 752 -17.68 -23.84 36.48
CA VAL A 752 -17.33 -25.21 36.04
C VAL A 752 -15.89 -25.56 36.39
N LYS A 753 -14.94 -24.63 36.23
CA LYS A 753 -13.54 -24.86 36.62
C LYS A 753 -13.36 -24.98 38.13
N LYS A 754 -14.13 -24.22 38.92
CA LYS A 754 -14.17 -24.34 40.37
C LYS A 754 -14.67 -25.73 40.77
N LEU A 755 -15.84 -26.14 40.29
CA LEU A 755 -16.42 -27.47 40.54
C LEU A 755 -15.48 -28.61 40.11
N GLN A 756 -14.84 -28.50 38.95
CA GLN A 756 -13.87 -29.48 38.48
C GLN A 756 -12.69 -29.66 39.45
N LYS A 757 -12.23 -28.58 40.09
CA LYS A 757 -11.09 -28.61 41.01
C LYS A 757 -11.50 -29.06 42.42
N THR A 758 -12.66 -28.62 42.90
CA THR A 758 -13.16 -28.94 44.24
C THR A 758 -13.64 -30.39 44.34
N GLU A 759 -14.36 -30.89 43.32
CA GLU A 759 -15.02 -32.21 43.35
C GLU A 759 -14.31 -33.27 42.47
N ARG A 760 -13.16 -32.94 41.85
CA ARG A 760 -12.41 -33.82 40.92
C ARG A 760 -13.26 -34.46 39.81
N LEU A 761 -14.27 -33.76 39.33
CA LEU A 761 -15.20 -34.25 38.29
C LEU A 761 -14.62 -34.18 36.87
N SER A 762 -15.10 -35.08 36.00
CA SER A 762 -15.00 -34.96 34.54
C SER A 762 -15.55 -33.60 34.07
N TYR A 763 -14.93 -32.98 33.07
CA TYR A 763 -15.37 -31.68 32.54
C TYR A 763 -16.84 -31.71 32.08
N LYS A 764 -17.31 -32.82 31.51
CA LYS A 764 -18.71 -32.96 31.07
C LYS A 764 -19.66 -32.89 32.28
N THR A 765 -19.37 -33.62 33.34
CA THR A 765 -20.20 -33.67 34.56
C THR A 765 -20.16 -32.34 35.31
N ALA A 766 -18.97 -31.75 35.45
CA ALA A 766 -18.80 -30.42 36.04
C ALA A 766 -19.53 -29.33 35.23
N TYR A 767 -19.56 -29.45 33.90
CA TYR A 767 -20.28 -28.53 33.03
C TYR A 767 -21.79 -28.60 33.27
N VAL A 768 -22.38 -29.80 33.34
CA VAL A 768 -23.83 -29.94 33.56
C VAL A 768 -24.23 -29.43 34.93
N ARG A 769 -23.51 -29.83 35.99
CA ARG A 769 -23.75 -29.30 37.35
C ARG A 769 -23.61 -27.79 37.40
N GLY A 770 -22.54 -27.25 36.81
CA GLY A 770 -22.31 -25.81 36.80
C GLY A 770 -23.36 -25.04 36.00
N TYR A 771 -23.89 -25.62 34.92
CA TYR A 771 -24.95 -25.02 34.12
C TYR A 771 -26.28 -25.02 34.86
N CYS A 772 -26.67 -26.16 35.44
CA CYS A 772 -27.91 -26.28 36.20
C CYS A 772 -27.88 -25.37 37.44
N ALA A 773 -26.75 -25.31 38.15
CA ALA A 773 -26.57 -24.40 39.27
C ALA A 773 -26.63 -22.92 38.87
N TYR A 774 -25.99 -22.52 37.76
CA TYR A 774 -25.95 -21.12 37.34
C TYR A 774 -27.32 -20.60 36.88
N PHE A 775 -28.09 -21.43 36.16
CA PHE A 775 -29.41 -21.06 35.64
C PHE A 775 -30.56 -21.51 36.53
N LYS A 776 -30.29 -22.08 37.71
CA LYS A 776 -31.29 -22.61 38.65
C LYS A 776 -32.24 -23.63 37.99
N LEU A 777 -31.67 -24.58 37.25
CA LEU A 777 -32.38 -25.69 36.60
C LEU A 777 -32.17 -26.98 37.40
N ASP A 778 -33.10 -27.94 37.24
CA ASP A 778 -32.95 -29.28 37.78
C ASP A 778 -31.74 -30.01 37.16
N LEU A 779 -31.18 -30.94 37.92
CA LEU A 779 -30.01 -31.70 37.53
C LEU A 779 -30.35 -32.68 36.40
N MET A 780 -29.78 -32.44 35.22
CA MET A 780 -30.00 -33.24 34.02
C MET A 780 -28.76 -34.07 33.65
N THR A 781 -28.90 -35.00 32.71
CA THR A 781 -27.75 -35.60 32.01
C THR A 781 -27.20 -34.66 30.93
N TYR A 782 -25.96 -34.89 30.48
CA TYR A 782 -25.35 -34.07 29.42
C TYR A 782 -26.14 -34.13 28.09
N ALA A 783 -26.75 -35.26 27.78
CA ALA A 783 -27.57 -35.45 26.58
C ALA A 783 -28.89 -34.66 26.68
N GLU A 784 -29.57 -34.73 27.82
CA GLU A 784 -30.79 -33.96 28.11
C GLU A 784 -30.53 -32.46 28.05
N LEU A 785 -29.45 -31.98 28.70
CA LEU A 785 -29.08 -30.57 28.67
C LEU A 785 -28.86 -30.05 27.24
N LYS A 786 -28.15 -30.81 26.40
CA LYS A 786 -27.93 -30.45 24.99
C LYS A 786 -29.23 -30.41 24.20
N THR A 787 -30.15 -31.33 24.47
CA THR A 787 -31.45 -31.41 23.79
C THR A 787 -32.33 -30.25 24.20
N TRP A 788 -32.33 -29.90 25.48
CA TRP A 788 -33.00 -28.74 26.04
C TRP A 788 -32.51 -27.42 25.43
N GLU A 789 -31.18 -27.21 25.36
CA GLU A 789 -30.59 -26.03 24.69
C GLU A 789 -31.01 -25.94 23.22
N LYS A 790 -31.00 -27.08 22.51
CA LYS A 790 -31.39 -27.15 21.10
C LYS A 790 -32.87 -26.77 20.90
N ASN A 791 -33.75 -27.20 21.79
CA ASN A 791 -35.18 -26.88 21.74
C ASN A 791 -35.45 -25.39 21.98
N LYS A 792 -34.75 -24.75 22.93
CA LYS A 792 -34.84 -23.28 23.14
C LYS A 792 -34.38 -22.49 21.92
N ILE A 793 -33.30 -22.91 21.27
CA ILE A 793 -32.83 -22.30 20.01
C ILE A 793 -33.86 -22.50 18.88
N LEU A 794 -34.51 -23.67 18.82
CA LEU A 794 -35.51 -23.98 17.80
C LEU A 794 -36.76 -23.10 17.95
N LYS A 795 -37.25 -22.88 19.18
CA LYS A 795 -38.38 -21.97 19.47
C LYS A 795 -38.15 -20.58 18.88
N TYR A 796 -36.97 -19.99 19.11
CA TYR A 796 -36.63 -18.68 18.54
C TYR A 796 -36.49 -18.69 17.02
N LYS A 797 -36.03 -19.79 16.41
CA LYS A 797 -36.00 -19.94 14.94
C LYS A 797 -37.41 -19.89 14.35
N ILE A 798 -38.37 -20.55 15.00
CA ILE A 798 -39.78 -20.60 14.57
C ILE A 798 -40.41 -19.21 14.72
N GLN A 799 -40.34 -18.60 15.92
CA GLN A 799 -40.88 -17.26 16.17
C GLN A 799 -40.32 -16.21 15.18
N ARG A 800 -39.04 -16.32 14.82
CA ARG A 800 -38.42 -15.46 13.82
C ARG A 800 -38.99 -15.69 12.41
N LYS A 801 -39.21 -16.95 12.03
CA LYS A 801 -39.80 -17.29 10.73
C LYS A 801 -41.20 -16.69 10.61
N ASP A 802 -41.98 -16.80 11.68
CA ASP A 802 -43.34 -16.27 11.75
C ASP A 802 -43.34 -14.74 11.68
N TYR A 803 -42.47 -14.06 12.44
CA TYR A 803 -42.32 -12.60 12.37
C TYR A 803 -41.87 -12.09 10.99
N LEU A 804 -40.93 -12.79 10.34
CA LEU A 804 -40.52 -12.41 8.99
C LEU A 804 -41.66 -12.62 7.98
N SER A 805 -42.47 -13.66 8.17
CA SER A 805 -43.65 -13.92 7.33
C SER A 805 -44.73 -12.86 7.48
N SER A 806 -45.00 -12.39 8.71
CA SER A 806 -45.96 -11.31 8.94
C SER A 806 -45.46 -9.97 8.37
N LEU A 807 -44.17 -9.66 8.51
CA LEU A 807 -43.56 -8.49 7.86
C LEU A 807 -43.66 -8.56 6.34
N LYS A 808 -43.39 -9.72 5.73
CA LYS A 808 -43.53 -9.91 4.28
C LYS A 808 -44.96 -9.61 3.84
N GLN A 809 -45.94 -10.14 4.56
CA GLN A 809 -47.36 -9.93 4.27
C GLN A 809 -47.74 -8.44 4.40
N LYS A 810 -47.28 -7.76 5.47
CA LYS A 810 -47.46 -6.32 5.65
C LYS A 810 -46.90 -5.50 4.49
N TYR A 811 -45.66 -5.77 4.07
CA TYR A 811 -45.04 -5.03 2.96
C TYR A 811 -45.67 -5.36 1.60
N GLN A 812 -46.24 -6.56 1.41
CA GLN A 812 -47.01 -6.89 0.21
C GLN A 812 -48.32 -6.09 0.15
N GLN A 813 -49.03 -5.98 1.29
CA GLN A 813 -50.22 -5.15 1.41
C GLN A 813 -49.92 -3.66 1.19
N GLU A 814 -48.85 -3.13 1.80
CA GLU A 814 -48.39 -1.75 1.55
C GLU A 814 -47.99 -1.51 0.09
N LEU A 815 -47.41 -2.51 -0.59
CA LEU A 815 -47.07 -2.36 -2.01
C LEU A 815 -48.33 -2.28 -2.89
N GLN A 816 -49.33 -3.11 -2.58
CA GLN A 816 -50.60 -3.13 -3.31
C GLN A 816 -51.36 -1.81 -3.12
N SER A 817 -51.43 -1.29 -1.89
CA SER A 817 -52.09 0.00 -1.61
C SER A 817 -51.35 1.18 -2.26
N LEU A 818 -50.02 1.21 -2.19
CA LEU A 818 -49.21 2.24 -2.86
C LEU A 818 -49.35 2.15 -4.39
N GLN A 819 -49.45 0.96 -4.96
CA GLN A 819 -49.64 0.77 -6.39
C GLN A 819 -51.02 1.26 -6.84
N GLN A 820 -52.08 0.95 -6.09
CA GLN A 820 -53.44 1.44 -6.34
C GLN A 820 -53.51 2.96 -6.23
N ASN A 821 -52.94 3.55 -5.18
CA ASN A 821 -52.89 5.01 -5.00
C ASN A 821 -52.11 5.71 -6.11
N LEU A 822 -51.00 5.11 -6.57
CA LEU A 822 -50.18 5.65 -7.63
C LEU A 822 -50.90 5.59 -9.00
N HIS A 823 -51.66 4.51 -9.28
CA HIS A 823 -52.52 4.43 -10.45
C HIS A 823 -53.67 5.45 -10.41
N LYS A 824 -54.36 5.57 -9.26
CA LYS A 824 -55.47 6.52 -9.09
C LYS A 824 -55.02 7.98 -9.22
N LYS A 825 -53.88 8.35 -8.64
CA LYS A 825 -53.35 9.72 -8.76
C LYS A 825 -52.80 10.03 -10.16
N LEU A 826 -52.24 9.04 -10.87
CA LEU A 826 -51.86 9.20 -12.28
C LEU A 826 -53.06 9.52 -13.19
N SER A 827 -54.27 9.07 -12.82
CA SER A 827 -55.51 9.39 -13.54
C SER A 827 -56.21 10.68 -13.09
N GLU A 828 -55.99 11.15 -11.86
CA GLU A 828 -56.77 12.27 -11.27
C GLU A 828 -56.06 13.64 -11.28
N THR A 829 -54.71 13.74 -11.29
CA THR A 829 -54.01 15.03 -11.11
C THR A 829 -52.64 15.16 -11.82
N SER A 830 -52.26 16.40 -12.18
CA SER A 830 -51.01 16.77 -12.85
C SER A 830 -49.87 17.23 -11.92
N ASP A 831 -49.98 17.02 -10.61
CA ASP A 831 -48.96 17.46 -9.65
C ASP A 831 -47.74 16.51 -9.63
N LYS A 832 -46.67 16.95 -10.31
CA LYS A 832 -45.43 16.18 -10.49
C LYS A 832 -44.69 15.92 -9.18
N THR A 833 -44.90 16.72 -8.14
CA THR A 833 -44.16 16.61 -6.87
C THR A 833 -44.67 15.44 -6.03
N GLU A 834 -45.98 15.25 -5.96
CA GLU A 834 -46.64 14.20 -5.20
C GLU A 834 -46.52 12.83 -5.90
N VAL A 835 -46.59 12.79 -7.24
CA VAL A 835 -46.28 11.57 -8.01
C VAL A 835 -44.82 11.14 -7.79
N LYS A 836 -43.89 12.09 -7.64
CA LYS A 836 -42.48 11.80 -7.36
C LYS A 836 -42.27 11.28 -5.94
N SER A 837 -42.99 11.80 -4.94
CA SER A 837 -42.93 11.29 -3.55
C SER A 837 -43.46 9.87 -3.46
N LEU A 838 -44.63 9.58 -4.06
CA LEU A 838 -45.21 8.23 -4.11
C LEU A 838 -44.33 7.24 -4.89
N LYS A 839 -43.71 7.65 -6.01
CA LYS A 839 -42.72 6.82 -6.73
C LYS A 839 -41.49 6.51 -5.87
N ASN A 840 -41.01 7.46 -5.08
CA ASN A 840 -39.88 7.27 -4.18
C ASN A 840 -40.24 6.35 -3.02
N GLU A 841 -41.43 6.50 -2.46
CA GLU A 841 -41.96 5.66 -1.40
C GLU A 841 -42.18 4.22 -1.89
N PHE A 842 -42.81 4.03 -3.05
CA PHE A 842 -42.93 2.73 -3.70
C PHE A 842 -41.57 2.06 -3.94
N LYS A 843 -40.57 2.81 -4.44
CA LYS A 843 -39.20 2.29 -4.60
C LYS A 843 -38.58 1.90 -3.26
N LYS A 844 -38.82 2.67 -2.19
CA LYS A 844 -38.33 2.39 -0.83
C LYS A 844 -38.99 1.14 -0.25
N THR A 845 -40.30 1.02 -0.35
CA THR A 845 -41.08 -0.14 0.13
C THR A 845 -40.74 -1.40 -0.67
N LYS A 846 -40.57 -1.30 -1.99
CA LYS A 846 -40.10 -2.41 -2.85
C LYS A 846 -38.70 -2.87 -2.50
N LYS A 847 -37.80 -1.92 -2.18
CA LYS A 847 -36.44 -2.21 -1.69
C LYS A 847 -36.46 -2.88 -0.30
N ASN A 848 -37.37 -2.49 0.59
CA ASN A 848 -37.53 -3.12 1.90
C ASN A 848 -38.12 -4.52 1.80
N SER A 849 -39.14 -4.73 0.96
CA SER A 849 -39.72 -6.04 0.65
C SER A 849 -38.69 -7.01 0.05
N THR A 850 -37.89 -6.56 -0.94
CA THR A 850 -36.79 -7.37 -1.50
C THR A 850 -35.69 -7.66 -0.48
N ARG A 851 -35.39 -6.72 0.43
CA ARG A 851 -34.51 -7.00 1.57
C ARG A 851 -35.08 -8.09 2.48
N ILE A 852 -36.37 -8.09 2.77
CA ILE A 852 -37.04 -9.11 3.60
C ILE A 852 -37.05 -10.48 2.92
N LEU A 853 -37.27 -10.54 1.61
CA LEU A 853 -37.09 -11.76 0.83
C LEU A 853 -35.65 -12.27 0.88
N LYS A 854 -34.67 -11.36 0.80
CA LYS A 854 -33.26 -11.71 1.01
C LYS A 854 -33.07 -12.28 2.42
N TYR A 855 -33.61 -11.64 3.45
CA TYR A 855 -33.56 -12.05 4.85
C TYR A 855 -34.17 -13.44 5.11
N MET A 856 -35.33 -13.74 4.49
CA MET A 856 -35.93 -15.06 4.49
C MET A 856 -35.07 -16.12 3.79
N LYS A 857 -34.55 -15.84 2.59
CA LYS A 857 -33.74 -16.79 1.80
C LYS A 857 -32.37 -17.08 2.40
N SER A 858 -31.83 -16.15 3.19
CA SER A 858 -30.44 -16.21 3.67
C SER A 858 -30.31 -16.44 5.17
N ASN A 859 -31.40 -16.69 5.90
CA ASN A 859 -31.37 -16.61 7.36
C ASN A 859 -30.78 -15.29 7.90
N LEU A 860 -30.83 -14.20 7.13
CA LEU A 860 -30.35 -12.87 7.53
C LEU A 860 -31.51 -12.05 8.15
N SER A 861 -31.29 -11.03 8.99
CA SER A 861 -32.31 -10.02 9.37
C SER A 861 -31.83 -8.56 9.26
N LEU A 862 -32.83 -7.66 9.21
CA LEU A 862 -32.77 -6.20 9.26
C LEU A 862 -32.07 -5.68 10.53
#